data_AF-A0A947THK2-F1
#
_entry.id   AF-A0A947THK2-F1
#
_cell.length_a   1.000
_cell.length_b   1.000
_cell.length_c   1.000
_cell.angle_alpha   90.00
_cell.angle_beta   90.00
_cell.angle_gamma   90.00
#
_symmetry.space_group_name_H-M   'P 1'
#
loop_
_entity.id
_entity.type
_entity.pdbx_description
1 polymer ?
#
loop_
_entity_poly.entity_id
_entity_poly.type
_entity_poly.pdbx_seq_one_letter_code
_entity_poly.pdbx_strand_id
1 'polypeptide(L)'
;MTRELTYISLFSNAGIGCYGFKQAGFECIASNELLEERIKFQRYNKKCRHDSGYICGDITLKSTKDKIYQEIKFWEKHEKLKDVDVVIATPPCQGISVANHKKKNELSRNSLIVESILITKEINPKIFLFENVRGFLKADCSDVDGTIRQIKQAIELNLGNYNILYKIINFADYGNPSNRNRTVVLGVRKDLKDVTPFDIFPDKEQAPILRDTIGYLPALKKMGEISNEDVYHFFRAYPERMELWIKDLKEGQSAFEQTNPKKQPHQIKEGKAVLNKNKNGDKYSRCLWDRPGFCIHTRNDQLASQKTIHPKDNRVFSIREIMDLMSVPNTFKWSDMPIGKLNALPYEEKRNFLKKNELNIRRTLGEAVPTVIFGQIANKIKKSLTSNFITDKEINTLIEKHGLDKSSNTLDFLKQNISKYSFKELSKIAELSNAKRLHNAAYYTSQDICYTIIKDLPEFEKARDVKILEPSVGIGNFIPLIIEKYKDNQSVQIDVVDIDADAMQLLKLLLKKIDIPKNVKINFINSDFLSGEFSCGRYNLVIGNPPFKKLVENKNLLSIYKAFAFNQNTNNLFSFFIEKALKIGDYVAFVLPKTLLSSPEYNKTRELLGKHSIIKICDYGEKAFKIKIETISLLINTTQKEDVELNPVKIESHVSNDIFYLRQGYLSDKMFPYWIIYRNEFFDKISSKLNFDIFSVFRDRQITNKILSDNGKYRVLKSRNLGDNKIVNIKGYDCYISNIHKLSVSKFLNKKKAVLIPNLTYNPRACFLPPDTIADGSVAIAESKNGYKITKNDLSFYATDEFRKFYKIARNVSTRSMNIDSNSIFFFGLLKER
;
A
#
# COMPACT_ATOMS: atom_id res chain seq x y z
N MET A 1 13.31 26.00 13.78
CA MET A 1 14.07 25.28 12.74
C MET A 1 13.33 24.00 12.42
N THR A 2 13.03 23.73 11.14
CA THR A 2 12.47 22.45 10.67
C THR A 2 13.53 21.36 10.82
N ARG A 3 13.17 20.21 11.41
CA ARG A 3 14.05 19.04 11.57
C ARG A 3 14.54 18.56 10.18
N GLU A 4 15.82 18.24 10.07
CA GLU A 4 16.40 17.59 8.88
C GLU A 4 15.85 16.17 8.73
N LEU A 5 15.42 15.80 7.52
CA LEU A 5 14.90 14.46 7.24
C LEU A 5 16.05 13.49 7.04
N THR A 6 15.89 12.24 7.47
CA THR A 6 16.97 11.26 7.47
C THR A 6 16.72 10.08 6.53
N TYR A 7 17.79 9.46 6.05
CA TYR A 7 17.68 8.24 5.28
C TYR A 7 18.81 7.24 5.51
N ILE A 8 18.52 5.98 5.24
CA ILE A 8 19.47 4.87 5.19
C ILE A 8 19.50 4.31 3.78
N SER A 9 20.69 3.92 3.30
CA SER A 9 20.88 3.42 1.94
C SER A 9 21.58 2.06 1.96
N LEU A 10 20.87 1.03 1.51
CA LEU A 10 21.36 -0.34 1.40
C LEU A 10 21.73 -0.64 -0.06
N PHE A 11 22.80 -1.41 -0.28
CA PHE A 11 23.36 -1.66 -1.63
C PHE A 11 23.67 -0.36 -2.38
N SER A 12 24.26 0.57 -1.65
CA SER A 12 24.21 2.00 -1.95
C SER A 12 25.00 2.48 -3.18
N ASN A 13 25.75 1.59 -3.83
CA ASN A 13 26.60 1.90 -4.98
C ASN A 13 27.57 3.04 -4.61
N ALA A 14 28.03 3.89 -5.52
CA ALA A 14 28.81 5.09 -5.17
C ALA A 14 27.96 6.23 -4.59
N GLY A 15 26.66 6.00 -4.32
CA GLY A 15 25.74 7.01 -3.83
C GLY A 15 25.18 7.96 -4.91
N ILE A 16 25.28 7.61 -6.20
CA ILE A 16 24.84 8.46 -7.32
C ILE A 16 23.35 8.82 -7.23
N GLY A 17 22.47 7.82 -7.10
CA GLY A 17 21.04 8.08 -6.91
C GLY A 17 20.77 8.83 -5.60
N CYS A 18 21.43 8.41 -4.52
CA CYS A 18 21.30 9.05 -3.21
C CYS A 18 21.78 10.51 -3.17
N TYR A 19 22.58 10.93 -4.14
CA TYR A 19 22.98 12.33 -4.26
C TYR A 19 21.76 13.25 -4.46
N GLY A 20 20.67 12.75 -5.05
CA GLY A 20 19.41 13.48 -5.16
C GLY A 20 18.75 13.73 -3.80
N PHE A 21 18.82 12.76 -2.87
CA PHE A 21 18.38 12.95 -1.48
C PHE A 21 19.22 14.00 -0.76
N LYS A 22 20.54 13.96 -0.98
CA LYS A 22 21.45 14.98 -0.44
C LYS A 22 21.12 16.38 -0.99
N GLN A 23 20.87 16.52 -2.29
CA GLN A 23 20.46 17.80 -2.88
C GLN A 23 19.10 18.29 -2.35
N ALA A 24 18.20 17.39 -1.99
CA ALA A 24 16.93 17.72 -1.32
C ALA A 24 17.10 18.11 0.17
N GLY A 25 18.30 17.97 0.74
CA GLY A 25 18.63 18.30 2.12
C GLY A 25 18.30 17.19 3.13
N PHE A 26 18.40 15.92 2.71
CA PHE A 26 18.31 14.78 3.62
C PHE A 26 19.69 14.40 4.16
N GLU A 27 19.72 13.97 5.41
CA GLU A 27 20.90 13.48 6.09
C GLU A 27 20.99 11.95 6.03
N CYS A 28 22.12 11.42 5.56
CA CYS A 28 22.35 9.98 5.50
C CYS A 28 22.86 9.47 6.85
N ILE A 29 22.04 8.68 7.55
CA ILE A 29 22.41 8.02 8.81
C ILE A 29 23.45 6.96 8.52
N ALA A 30 23.10 5.99 7.67
CA ALA A 30 23.95 4.86 7.36
C ALA A 30 23.86 4.51 5.87
N SER A 31 25.00 4.10 5.32
CA SER A 31 25.17 3.69 3.94
C SER A 31 25.94 2.37 3.90
N ASN A 32 25.29 1.30 3.46
CA ASN A 32 25.91 0.00 3.31
C ASN A 32 26.23 -0.30 1.85
N GLU A 33 27.46 -0.73 1.58
CA GLU A 33 27.95 -1.15 0.27
C GLU A 33 29.08 -2.18 0.46
N LEU A 34 29.18 -3.14 -0.45
CA LEU A 34 30.15 -4.23 -0.36
C LEU A 34 31.54 -3.79 -0.82
N LEU A 35 31.61 -2.89 -1.80
CA LEU A 35 32.86 -2.49 -2.45
C LEU A 35 33.45 -1.22 -1.82
N GLU A 36 34.61 -1.34 -1.16
CA GLU A 36 35.32 -0.24 -0.50
C GLU A 36 35.57 0.97 -1.42
N GLU A 37 35.92 0.73 -2.70
CA GLU A 37 36.14 1.81 -3.67
C GLU A 37 34.89 2.67 -3.90
N ARG A 38 33.69 2.09 -3.76
CA ARG A 38 32.43 2.85 -3.85
C ARG A 38 32.16 3.65 -2.59
N ILE A 39 32.49 3.10 -1.42
CA ILE A 39 32.44 3.83 -0.16
C ILE A 39 33.37 5.05 -0.21
N LYS A 40 34.57 4.94 -0.80
CA LYS A 40 35.48 6.08 -1.01
C LYS A 40 34.82 7.20 -1.81
N PHE A 41 34.14 6.88 -2.92
CA PHE A 41 33.37 7.87 -3.68
C PHE A 41 32.27 8.54 -2.83
N GLN A 42 31.59 7.78 -1.98
CA GLN A 42 30.60 8.36 -1.07
C GLN A 42 31.23 9.32 -0.05
N ARG A 43 32.42 8.99 0.49
CA ARG A 43 33.19 9.87 1.40
C ARG A 43 33.63 11.16 0.71
N TYR A 44 34.11 11.11 -0.53
CA TYR A 44 34.44 12.32 -1.31
C TYR A 44 33.26 13.27 -1.45
N ASN A 45 32.05 12.71 -1.53
CA ASN A 45 30.80 13.44 -1.61
C ASN A 45 30.20 13.79 -0.24
N LYS A 46 30.84 13.44 0.88
CA LYS A 46 30.31 13.61 2.25
C LYS A 46 28.87 13.11 2.36
N LYS A 47 28.59 11.91 1.87
CA LYS A 47 27.23 11.35 1.83
C LYS A 47 26.64 11.18 3.24
N CYS A 48 27.37 10.50 4.12
CA CYS A 48 27.03 10.37 5.54
C CYS A 48 27.64 11.52 6.33
N ARG A 49 26.89 12.00 7.34
CA ARG A 49 27.32 13.06 8.25
C ARG A 49 28.46 12.60 9.15
N HIS A 50 28.35 11.39 9.67
CA HIS A 50 29.35 10.74 10.54
C HIS A 50 30.08 9.66 9.76
N ASP A 51 31.40 9.50 10.01
CA ASP A 51 32.19 8.49 9.29
C ASP A 51 31.78 7.05 9.65
N SER A 52 31.25 6.84 10.87
CA SER A 52 30.65 5.57 11.31
C SER A 52 29.46 5.13 10.46
N GLY A 53 28.81 6.07 9.75
CA GLY A 53 27.73 5.79 8.81
C GLY A 53 28.18 5.11 7.51
N TYR A 54 29.48 5.09 7.19
CA TYR A 54 29.99 4.38 6.00
C TYR A 54 30.30 2.91 6.32
N ILE A 55 29.36 2.02 6.01
CA ILE A 55 29.43 0.61 6.42
C ILE A 55 29.81 -0.25 5.22
N CYS A 56 31.10 -0.48 5.06
CA CYS A 56 31.62 -1.45 4.08
C CYS A 56 31.45 -2.88 4.60
N GLY A 57 30.67 -3.70 3.89
CA GLY A 57 30.49 -5.11 4.28
C GLY A 57 29.30 -5.79 3.64
N ASP A 58 29.32 -7.12 3.67
CA ASP A 58 28.22 -7.99 3.23
C ASP A 58 27.03 -7.85 4.18
N ILE A 59 25.89 -7.39 3.64
CA ILE A 59 24.66 -7.12 4.40
C ILE A 59 24.01 -8.38 4.97
N THR A 60 24.35 -9.57 4.46
CA THR A 60 23.85 -10.86 4.99
C THR A 60 24.44 -11.17 6.37
N LEU A 61 25.61 -10.61 6.69
CA LEU A 61 26.30 -10.84 7.96
C LEU A 61 25.64 -10.04 9.09
N LYS A 62 25.43 -10.71 10.23
CA LYS A 62 24.90 -10.07 11.44
C LYS A 62 25.77 -8.87 11.87
N SER A 63 27.09 -9.00 11.81
CA SER A 63 28.04 -7.92 12.16
C SER A 63 27.86 -6.66 11.30
N THR A 64 27.48 -6.79 10.03
CA THR A 64 27.20 -5.64 9.16
C THR A 64 25.88 -4.98 9.55
N LYS A 65 24.83 -5.77 9.81
CA LYS A 65 23.52 -5.25 10.25
C LYS A 65 23.63 -4.56 11.62
N ASP A 66 24.39 -5.14 12.54
CA ASP A 66 24.63 -4.59 13.87
C ASP A 66 25.26 -3.19 13.79
N LYS A 67 26.19 -2.95 12.84
CA LYS A 67 26.74 -1.60 12.60
C LYS A 67 25.68 -0.60 12.15
N ILE A 68 24.74 -1.01 11.28
CA ILE A 68 23.63 -0.15 10.84
C ILE A 68 22.76 0.23 12.05
N TYR A 69 22.40 -0.76 12.87
CA TYR A 69 21.56 -0.54 14.05
C TYR A 69 22.27 0.27 15.15
N GLN A 70 23.59 0.09 15.31
CA GLN A 70 24.39 0.90 16.22
C GLN A 70 24.45 2.36 15.78
N GLU A 71 24.58 2.63 14.48
CA GLU A 71 24.55 4.00 13.96
C GLU A 71 23.17 4.64 14.18
N ILE A 72 22.06 3.92 13.97
CA ILE A 72 20.72 4.43 14.31
C ILE A 72 20.63 4.81 15.79
N LYS A 73 21.09 3.94 16.70
CA LYS A 73 21.11 4.22 18.15
C LYS A 73 22.00 5.41 18.50
N PHE A 74 23.12 5.59 17.80
CA PHE A 74 23.96 6.77 17.95
C PHE A 74 23.18 8.04 17.59
N TRP A 75 22.47 8.06 16.46
CA TRP A 75 21.63 9.19 16.05
C TRP A 75 20.45 9.44 16.99
N GLU A 76 19.82 8.40 17.54
CA GLU A 76 18.77 8.54 18.57
C GLU A 76 19.28 9.29 19.79
N LYS A 77 20.48 8.93 20.26
CA LYS A 77 21.11 9.50 21.45
C LYS A 77 21.71 10.89 21.23
N HIS A 78 22.38 11.10 20.10
CA HIS A 78 23.22 12.29 19.89
C HIS A 78 22.62 13.30 18.91
N GLU A 79 21.78 12.87 17.97
CA GLU A 79 21.15 13.71 16.93
C GLU A 79 19.63 13.82 17.13
N LYS A 80 19.10 13.32 18.26
CA LYS A 80 17.68 13.34 18.63
C LYS A 80 16.78 12.72 17.55
N LEU A 81 17.27 11.69 16.88
CA LEU A 81 16.48 10.90 15.94
C LEU A 81 15.33 10.23 16.70
N LYS A 82 14.09 10.51 16.30
CA LYS A 82 12.91 9.80 16.83
C LYS A 82 12.50 8.62 15.96
N ASP A 83 12.69 8.75 14.66
CA ASP A 83 12.22 7.82 13.65
C ASP A 83 13.05 8.04 12.37
N VAL A 84 13.34 6.96 11.63
CA VAL A 84 14.03 7.03 10.34
C VAL A 84 13.01 7.42 9.27
N ASP A 85 13.28 8.49 8.52
CA ASP A 85 12.28 8.96 7.54
C ASP A 85 12.25 8.05 6.29
N VAL A 86 13.41 7.60 5.78
CA VAL A 86 13.47 6.78 4.55
C VAL A 86 14.49 5.64 4.63
N VAL A 87 14.12 4.43 4.19
CA VAL A 87 15.09 3.38 3.82
C VAL A 87 15.06 3.17 2.31
N ILE A 88 16.23 3.24 1.67
CA ILE A 88 16.40 2.99 0.24
C ILE A 88 17.19 1.70 0.08
N ALA A 89 16.73 0.79 -0.79
CA ALA A 89 17.49 -0.41 -1.15
C ALA A 89 17.51 -0.63 -2.67
N THR A 90 18.69 -0.91 -3.21
CA THR A 90 18.89 -1.27 -4.62
C THR A 90 19.61 -2.61 -4.75
N PRO A 91 19.01 -3.71 -4.24
CA PRO A 91 19.68 -5.01 -4.16
C PRO A 91 20.03 -5.54 -5.56
N PRO A 92 21.25 -6.08 -5.74
CA PRO A 92 21.70 -6.53 -7.05
C PRO A 92 20.90 -7.76 -7.48
N CYS A 93 20.35 -7.72 -8.69
CA CYS A 93 19.58 -8.84 -9.23
C CYS A 93 20.19 -9.40 -10.52
N GLN A 94 21.23 -10.22 -10.36
CA GLN A 94 21.98 -10.81 -11.49
C GLN A 94 21.31 -12.06 -12.09
N GLY A 95 20.33 -12.68 -11.41
CA GLY A 95 19.61 -13.87 -11.88
C GLY A 95 18.42 -13.60 -12.82
N ILE A 96 17.79 -12.42 -12.71
CA ILE A 96 16.53 -12.10 -13.44
C ILE A 96 16.79 -11.32 -14.74
N SER A 97 18.02 -10.83 -14.97
CA SER A 97 18.30 -10.01 -16.16
C SER A 97 18.27 -10.85 -17.45
N VAL A 98 17.54 -10.37 -18.47
CA VAL A 98 17.43 -10.98 -19.81
C VAL A 98 18.79 -11.32 -20.45
N ALA A 99 19.86 -10.64 -20.02
CA ALA A 99 21.23 -10.82 -20.50
C ALA A 99 22.01 -12.00 -19.86
N ASN A 100 21.55 -12.60 -18.75
CA ASN A 100 22.35 -13.55 -17.93
C ASN A 100 21.61 -14.85 -17.52
N HIS A 101 20.70 -15.38 -18.35
CA HIS A 101 19.89 -16.60 -18.10
C HIS A 101 20.65 -17.94 -17.89
N LYS A 102 21.92 -17.96 -17.45
CA LYS A 102 22.72 -19.19 -17.30
C LYS A 102 23.66 -19.18 -16.08
N LYS A 103 23.18 -19.00 -14.85
CA LYS A 103 23.98 -19.30 -13.64
C LYS A 103 23.19 -20.10 -12.60
N LYS A 104 23.81 -21.14 -12.03
CA LYS A 104 23.21 -22.13 -11.10
C LYS A 104 22.75 -21.60 -9.72
N ASN A 105 22.82 -20.30 -9.41
CA ASN A 105 22.60 -19.71 -8.06
C ASN A 105 21.56 -18.55 -8.03
N GLU A 106 20.48 -18.63 -8.80
CA GLU A 106 19.50 -17.52 -8.92
C GLU A 106 18.71 -17.28 -7.63
N LEU A 107 18.26 -18.34 -6.93
CA LEU A 107 17.51 -18.24 -5.67
C LEU A 107 18.28 -17.51 -4.57
N SER A 108 19.55 -17.88 -4.32
CA SER A 108 20.40 -17.24 -3.30
C SER A 108 20.63 -15.76 -3.58
N ARG A 109 20.73 -15.34 -4.85
CA ARG A 109 20.92 -13.94 -5.24
C ARG A 109 19.63 -13.14 -5.14
N ASN A 110 18.50 -13.74 -5.54
CA ASN A 110 17.19 -13.13 -5.39
C ASN A 110 16.87 -12.90 -3.91
N SER A 111 17.37 -13.73 -2.99
CA SER A 111 17.19 -13.57 -1.54
C SER A 111 17.88 -12.33 -0.93
N LEU A 112 18.73 -11.57 -1.64
CA LEU A 112 19.24 -10.28 -1.11
C LEU A 112 18.15 -9.23 -0.89
N ILE A 113 17.01 -9.33 -1.59
CA ILE A 113 15.84 -8.51 -1.27
C ILE A 113 15.29 -8.82 0.14
N VAL A 114 15.40 -10.07 0.58
CA VAL A 114 14.89 -10.51 1.89
C VAL A 114 15.68 -9.82 3.01
N GLU A 115 16.98 -9.61 2.81
CA GLU A 115 17.77 -8.78 3.72
C GLU A 115 17.26 -7.34 3.80
N SER A 116 16.86 -6.77 2.66
CA SER A 116 16.25 -5.43 2.62
C SER A 116 14.90 -5.41 3.34
N ILE A 117 14.08 -6.45 3.16
CA ILE A 117 12.78 -6.61 3.82
C ILE A 117 12.97 -6.72 5.34
N LEU A 118 13.88 -7.57 5.81
CA LEU A 118 14.17 -7.77 7.23
C LEU A 118 14.65 -6.48 7.89
N ILE A 119 15.62 -5.79 7.27
CA ILE A 119 16.14 -4.52 7.78
C ILE A 119 15.06 -3.44 7.77
N THR A 120 14.25 -3.36 6.71
CA THR A 120 13.13 -2.39 6.64
C THR A 120 12.07 -2.69 7.71
N LYS A 121 11.77 -3.96 7.97
CA LYS A 121 10.83 -4.38 9.02
C LYS A 121 11.35 -4.02 10.42
N GLU A 122 12.63 -4.25 10.68
CA GLU A 122 13.28 -3.92 11.95
C GLU A 122 13.38 -2.40 12.19
N ILE A 123 13.84 -1.65 11.19
CA ILE A 123 13.98 -0.18 11.27
C ILE A 123 12.61 0.49 11.30
N ASN A 124 11.61 -0.10 10.65
CA ASN A 124 10.24 0.43 10.53
C ASN A 124 10.20 1.92 10.08
N PRO A 125 10.90 2.32 9.01
CA PRO A 125 10.94 3.72 8.58
C PRO A 125 9.57 4.27 8.20
N LYS A 126 9.42 5.58 8.15
CA LYS A 126 8.20 6.21 7.62
C LYS A 126 7.92 5.81 6.17
N ILE A 127 8.98 5.73 5.35
CA ILE A 127 8.90 5.40 3.93
C ILE A 127 10.02 4.42 3.58
N PHE A 128 9.75 3.47 2.68
CA PHE A 128 10.80 2.69 2.03
C PHE A 128 10.72 2.80 0.51
N LEU A 129 11.88 2.73 -0.14
CA LEU A 129 12.04 2.77 -1.59
C LEU A 129 12.94 1.62 -2.03
N PHE A 130 12.37 0.65 -2.74
CA PHE A 130 13.16 -0.38 -3.43
C PHE A 130 13.16 -0.12 -4.93
N GLU A 131 14.34 -0.17 -5.54
CA GLU A 131 14.49 -0.10 -7.00
C GLU A 131 15.13 -1.39 -7.51
N ASN A 132 14.62 -1.87 -8.66
CA ASN A 132 15.20 -3.02 -9.34
C ASN A 132 14.78 -3.13 -10.82
N VAL A 133 15.24 -4.17 -11.52
CA VAL A 133 14.93 -4.45 -12.92
C VAL A 133 13.44 -4.78 -13.16
N ARG A 134 12.95 -4.64 -14.40
CA ARG A 134 11.54 -4.84 -14.79
C ARG A 134 10.95 -6.21 -14.40
N GLY A 135 11.74 -7.28 -14.46
CA GLY A 135 11.29 -8.65 -14.14
C GLY A 135 11.27 -8.99 -12.65
N PHE A 136 11.73 -8.08 -11.79
CA PHE A 136 12.04 -8.32 -10.38
C PHE A 136 10.87 -8.91 -9.57
N LEU A 137 9.68 -8.33 -9.69
CA LEU A 137 8.54 -8.70 -8.84
C LEU A 137 8.03 -10.12 -9.05
N LYS A 138 8.29 -10.71 -10.23
CA LYS A 138 7.77 -12.03 -10.63
C LYS A 138 8.74 -13.17 -10.33
N ALA A 139 9.98 -12.88 -9.93
CA ALA A 139 10.93 -13.93 -9.62
C ALA A 139 10.74 -14.45 -8.21
N ASP A 140 11.20 -15.69 -8.03
CA ASP A 140 11.13 -16.39 -6.76
C ASP A 140 12.34 -16.07 -5.88
N CYS A 141 12.07 -15.93 -4.58
CA CYS A 141 13.05 -15.85 -3.51
C CYS A 141 12.66 -16.81 -2.38
N SER A 142 13.65 -17.25 -1.59
CA SER A 142 13.38 -17.88 -0.30
C SER A 142 13.06 -16.77 0.71
N ASP A 143 11.79 -16.67 1.11
CA ASP A 143 11.26 -15.66 2.04
C ASP A 143 11.83 -15.83 3.46
N VAL A 144 11.49 -14.95 4.40
CA VAL A 144 11.97 -14.94 5.79
C VAL A 144 11.70 -16.25 6.55
N ASP A 145 10.67 -16.99 6.13
CA ASP A 145 10.26 -18.28 6.70
C ASP A 145 10.89 -19.48 5.98
N GLY A 146 11.73 -19.24 4.97
CA GLY A 146 12.36 -20.25 4.12
C GLY A 146 11.49 -20.67 2.92
N THR A 147 10.22 -20.29 2.86
CA THR A 147 9.30 -20.66 1.77
C THR A 147 9.67 -19.96 0.47
N ILE A 148 9.64 -20.69 -0.64
CA ILE A 148 9.86 -20.10 -1.97
C ILE A 148 8.59 -19.40 -2.42
N ARG A 149 8.68 -18.10 -2.67
CA ARG A 149 7.57 -17.24 -3.09
C ARG A 149 8.05 -16.17 -4.06
N GLN A 150 7.13 -15.56 -4.80
CA GLN A 150 7.46 -14.39 -5.61
C GLN A 150 7.88 -13.22 -4.72
N ILE A 151 8.84 -12.43 -5.17
CA ILE A 151 9.35 -11.25 -4.44
C ILE A 151 8.23 -10.27 -4.08
N LYS A 152 7.26 -10.03 -4.98
CA LYS A 152 6.10 -9.18 -4.66
C LYS A 152 5.37 -9.69 -3.41
N GLN A 153 5.10 -11.00 -3.36
CA GLN A 153 4.40 -11.63 -2.25
C GLN A 153 5.23 -11.57 -0.96
N ALA A 154 6.54 -11.81 -1.01
CA ALA A 154 7.43 -11.68 0.14
C ALA A 154 7.43 -10.25 0.72
N ILE A 155 7.46 -9.22 -0.15
CA ILE A 155 7.33 -7.82 0.27
C ILE A 155 5.98 -7.58 0.95
N GLU A 156 4.87 -8.03 0.36
CA GLU A 156 3.51 -7.81 0.90
C GLU A 156 3.32 -8.48 2.27
N LEU A 157 3.74 -9.75 2.41
CA LEU A 157 3.56 -10.51 3.66
C LEU A 157 4.39 -9.95 4.82
N ASN A 158 5.59 -9.43 4.53
CA ASN A 158 6.50 -8.98 5.57
C ASN A 158 6.42 -7.49 5.91
N LEU A 159 5.94 -6.67 4.98
CA LEU A 159 5.80 -5.22 5.13
C LEU A 159 4.32 -4.79 5.13
N GLY A 160 3.46 -5.61 5.72
CA GLY A 160 2.01 -5.39 5.82
C GLY A 160 1.59 -4.13 6.61
N ASN A 161 2.52 -3.51 7.35
CA ASN A 161 2.35 -2.21 8.00
C ASN A 161 2.48 -1.01 7.03
N TYR A 162 2.73 -1.24 5.73
CA TYR A 162 2.83 -0.19 4.71
C TYR A 162 1.71 -0.25 3.67
N ASN A 163 1.34 0.93 3.16
CA ASN A 163 0.69 1.09 1.88
C ASN A 163 1.77 1.09 0.79
N ILE A 164 1.77 0.10 -0.09
CA ILE A 164 2.85 -0.15 -1.05
C ILE A 164 2.35 0.10 -2.48
N LEU A 165 3.15 0.79 -3.28
CA LEU A 165 2.97 1.00 -4.72
C LEU A 165 4.03 0.20 -5.47
N TYR A 166 3.60 -0.52 -6.50
CA TYR A 166 4.47 -1.22 -7.43
C TYR A 166 4.28 -0.59 -8.82
N LYS A 167 5.33 0.02 -9.38
CA LYS A 167 5.28 0.59 -10.72
C LYS A 167 6.51 0.18 -11.52
N ILE A 168 6.27 -0.27 -12.75
CA ILE A 168 7.32 -0.42 -13.77
C ILE A 168 7.30 0.88 -14.58
N ILE A 169 8.41 1.61 -14.59
CA ILE A 169 8.53 2.89 -15.29
C ILE A 169 9.77 2.93 -16.17
N ASN A 170 9.71 3.71 -17.25
CA ASN A 170 10.89 4.15 -17.98
C ASN A 170 11.34 5.49 -17.38
N PHE A 171 12.56 5.58 -16.84
CA PHE A 171 13.06 6.84 -16.26
C PHE A 171 13.10 8.00 -17.25
N ALA A 172 13.13 7.75 -18.56
CA ALA A 172 13.01 8.81 -19.56
C ALA A 172 11.68 9.58 -19.44
N ASP A 173 10.59 8.89 -19.11
CA ASP A 173 9.26 9.50 -18.93
C ASP A 173 9.16 10.38 -17.68
N TYR A 174 10.24 10.47 -16.89
CA TYR A 174 10.36 11.22 -15.64
C TYR A 174 11.58 12.15 -15.67
N GLY A 175 11.96 12.62 -16.87
CA GLY A 175 12.98 13.66 -17.07
C GLY A 175 14.42 13.15 -17.16
N ASN A 176 14.68 11.83 -17.07
CA ASN A 176 16.04 11.34 -17.28
C ASN A 176 16.42 11.34 -18.78
N PRO A 177 17.61 11.80 -19.20
CA PRO A 177 18.00 11.81 -20.61
C PRO A 177 18.28 10.44 -21.26
N SER A 178 17.98 9.34 -20.58
CA SER A 178 18.20 7.99 -21.10
C SER A 178 17.07 7.03 -20.72
N ASN A 179 16.74 6.15 -21.66
CA ASN A 179 15.73 5.12 -21.50
C ASN A 179 16.19 4.06 -20.50
N ARG A 180 15.45 3.84 -19.41
CA ARG A 180 15.78 2.81 -18.42
C ARG A 180 14.52 2.31 -17.74
N ASN A 181 14.07 1.12 -18.14
CA ASN A 181 12.93 0.46 -17.53
C ASN A 181 13.32 -0.14 -16.18
N ARG A 182 12.64 0.28 -15.11
CA ARG A 182 12.85 -0.18 -13.73
C ARG A 182 11.53 -0.37 -12.99
N THR A 183 11.57 -1.31 -12.07
CA THR A 183 10.55 -1.49 -11.04
C THR A 183 10.92 -0.57 -9.88
N VAL A 184 10.00 0.31 -9.52
CA VAL A 184 10.03 1.10 -8.30
C VAL A 184 8.96 0.57 -7.35
N VAL A 185 9.37 0.20 -6.15
CA VAL A 185 8.50 -0.23 -5.05
C VAL A 185 8.58 0.81 -3.94
N LEU A 186 7.46 1.42 -3.62
CA LEU A 186 7.41 2.56 -2.70
C LEU A 186 6.38 2.29 -1.62
N GLY A 187 6.83 2.22 -0.37
CA GLY A 187 5.97 1.98 0.78
C GLY A 187 5.85 3.20 1.68
N VAL A 188 4.63 3.53 2.09
CA VAL A 188 4.32 4.55 3.10
C VAL A 188 3.72 3.87 4.32
N ARG A 189 4.26 4.12 5.51
CA ARG A 189 3.78 3.48 6.74
C ARG A 189 2.33 3.90 7.02
N LYS A 190 1.47 2.95 7.38
CA LYS A 190 0.00 3.15 7.46
C LYS A 190 -0.46 4.11 8.57
N ASP A 191 0.42 4.46 9.51
CA ASP A 191 0.16 5.47 10.53
C ASP A 191 0.29 6.91 10.00
N LEU A 192 0.96 7.11 8.85
CA LEU A 192 1.03 8.40 8.15
C LEU A 192 -0.30 8.69 7.45
N LYS A 193 -1.22 9.27 8.21
CA LYS A 193 -2.56 9.64 7.72
C LYS A 193 -2.50 10.63 6.57
N ASP A 194 -3.40 10.42 5.60
CA ASP A 194 -3.52 11.24 4.39
C ASP A 194 -2.25 11.33 3.52
N VAL A 195 -1.21 10.52 3.77
CA VAL A 195 -0.04 10.38 2.89
C VAL A 195 -0.11 9.04 2.18
N THR A 196 -0.04 9.07 0.85
CA THR A 196 -0.11 7.89 0.00
C THR A 196 1.15 7.77 -0.85
N PRO A 197 1.48 6.57 -1.35
CA PRO A 197 2.56 6.42 -2.32
C PRO A 197 2.44 7.30 -3.58
N PHE A 198 1.24 7.68 -4.01
CA PHE A 198 1.08 8.60 -5.16
C PHE A 198 1.56 10.03 -4.85
N ASP A 199 1.50 10.46 -3.59
CA ASP A 199 1.99 11.79 -3.18
C ASP A 199 3.51 11.91 -3.26
N ILE A 200 4.21 10.78 -3.24
CA ILE A 200 5.68 10.70 -3.19
C ILE A 200 6.29 10.13 -4.48
N PHE A 201 5.48 9.52 -5.35
CA PHE A 201 5.91 9.03 -6.66
C PHE A 201 6.24 10.20 -7.61
N PRO A 202 7.32 10.15 -8.41
CA PRO A 202 7.70 11.26 -9.28
C PRO A 202 6.64 11.54 -10.36
N ASP A 203 6.55 12.79 -10.81
CA ASP A 203 5.64 13.18 -11.89
C ASP A 203 6.27 12.90 -13.26
N LYS A 204 5.44 12.64 -14.27
CA LYS A 204 5.94 12.48 -15.63
C LYS A 204 6.44 13.82 -16.16
N GLU A 205 7.57 13.78 -16.85
CA GLU A 205 8.22 14.93 -17.48
C GLU A 205 8.69 14.54 -18.89
N GLN A 206 8.80 15.52 -19.79
CA GLN A 206 9.31 15.26 -21.13
C GLN A 206 10.78 14.81 -21.06
N ALA A 207 11.10 13.70 -21.71
CA ALA A 207 12.45 13.18 -21.76
C ALA A 207 13.38 14.14 -22.53
N PRO A 208 14.52 14.56 -21.95
CA PRO A 208 15.54 15.31 -22.67
C PRO A 208 16.11 14.47 -23.84
N ILE A 209 16.32 15.10 -24.99
CA ILE A 209 16.96 14.46 -26.14
C ILE A 209 18.49 14.51 -26.02
N LEU A 210 19.18 13.61 -26.73
CA LEU A 210 20.65 13.55 -26.73
C LEU A 210 21.30 14.88 -27.13
N ARG A 211 20.71 15.60 -28.11
CA ARG A 211 21.23 16.88 -28.58
C ARG A 211 21.36 17.90 -27.45
N ASP A 212 20.32 18.06 -26.64
CA ASP A 212 20.30 19.02 -25.54
C ASP A 212 21.16 18.55 -24.36
N THR A 213 21.31 17.23 -24.24
CA THR A 213 22.02 16.61 -23.10
C THR A 213 23.53 16.61 -23.25
N ILE A 214 24.04 16.33 -24.46
CA ILE A 214 25.49 16.18 -24.69
C ILE A 214 26.01 17.00 -25.87
N GLY A 215 25.14 17.64 -26.65
CA GLY A 215 25.54 18.35 -27.88
C GLY A 215 26.38 19.61 -27.63
N TYR A 216 26.42 20.10 -26.39
CA TYR A 216 27.27 21.23 -25.99
C TYR A 216 28.74 20.82 -25.77
N LEU A 217 29.03 19.52 -25.65
CA LEU A 217 30.39 19.02 -25.41
C LEU A 217 31.22 19.04 -26.70
N PRO A 218 32.53 19.32 -26.61
CA PRO A 218 33.41 19.34 -27.78
C PRO A 218 33.52 17.96 -28.42
N ALA A 219 33.80 17.90 -29.72
CA ALA A 219 33.98 16.61 -30.40
C ALA A 219 35.33 15.97 -30.00
N LEU A 220 35.32 14.65 -29.74
CA LEU A 220 36.55 13.86 -29.55
C LEU A 220 36.76 13.01 -30.80
N LYS A 221 37.84 13.28 -31.53
CA LYS A 221 38.15 12.72 -32.85
C LYS A 221 39.31 11.73 -32.84
N LYS A 222 40.22 11.82 -31.87
CA LYS A 222 41.40 10.94 -31.79
C LYS A 222 41.11 9.74 -30.89
N MET A 223 41.57 8.55 -31.27
CA MET A 223 41.38 7.34 -30.46
C MET A 223 42.08 7.47 -29.11
N GLY A 224 41.32 7.36 -28.01
CA GLY A 224 41.87 7.56 -26.67
C GLY A 224 42.00 9.02 -26.26
N GLU A 225 41.35 9.95 -26.95
CA GLU A 225 41.43 11.39 -26.65
C GLU A 225 40.82 11.72 -25.29
N ILE A 226 41.57 12.53 -24.53
CA ILE A 226 41.14 13.16 -23.28
C ILE A 226 40.95 14.64 -23.58
N SER A 227 39.79 15.20 -23.23
CA SER A 227 39.56 16.65 -23.37
C SER A 227 40.55 17.47 -22.55
N ASN A 228 40.95 18.63 -23.08
CA ASN A 228 41.81 19.57 -22.39
C ASN A 228 41.13 20.15 -21.14
N GLU A 229 39.81 20.35 -21.21
CA GLU A 229 39.03 21.06 -20.19
C GLU A 229 38.35 20.13 -19.18
N ASP A 230 38.12 18.86 -19.52
CA ASP A 230 37.47 17.88 -18.64
C ASP A 230 38.09 16.49 -18.78
N VAL A 231 38.78 16.02 -17.72
CA VAL A 231 39.40 14.70 -17.68
C VAL A 231 38.38 13.56 -17.89
N TYR A 232 37.11 13.75 -17.52
CA TYR A 232 36.07 12.74 -17.70
C TYR A 232 35.44 12.78 -19.10
N HIS A 233 35.69 13.82 -19.89
CA HIS A 233 35.35 13.82 -21.30
C HIS A 233 36.45 13.06 -22.08
N PHE A 234 36.43 11.75 -21.86
CA PHE A 234 37.38 10.75 -22.36
C PHE A 234 36.66 9.47 -22.80
N PHE A 235 37.18 8.84 -23.85
CA PHE A 235 36.82 7.49 -24.26
C PHE A 235 38.06 6.66 -24.58
N ARG A 236 37.99 5.34 -24.40
CA ARG A 236 39.11 4.44 -24.67
C ARG A 236 39.42 4.30 -26.17
N ALA A 237 40.69 4.13 -26.50
CA ALA A 237 41.11 3.77 -27.86
C ALA A 237 40.62 2.37 -28.25
N TYR A 238 40.24 2.21 -29.52
CA TYR A 238 39.92 0.92 -30.14
C TYR A 238 40.96 0.56 -31.20
N PRO A 239 41.18 -0.74 -31.49
CA PRO A 239 41.96 -1.14 -32.66
C PRO A 239 41.39 -0.53 -33.94
N GLU A 240 42.25 -0.14 -34.87
CA GLU A 240 41.88 0.51 -36.14
C GLU A 240 40.78 -0.26 -36.90
N ARG A 241 40.88 -1.61 -36.93
CA ARG A 241 39.84 -2.46 -37.54
C ARG A 241 38.43 -2.23 -36.98
N MET A 242 38.31 -1.87 -35.70
CA MET A 242 37.03 -1.62 -35.04
C MET A 242 36.50 -0.22 -35.34
N GLU A 243 37.39 0.76 -35.56
CA GLU A 243 37.01 2.09 -36.01
C GLU A 243 36.34 2.02 -37.39
N LEU A 244 36.87 1.18 -38.28
CA LEU A 244 36.28 0.93 -39.62
C LEU A 244 34.83 0.45 -39.55
N TRP A 245 34.40 -0.17 -38.43
CA TRP A 245 33.02 -0.62 -38.27
C TRP A 245 32.03 0.52 -38.09
N ILE A 246 32.50 1.69 -37.63
CA ILE A 246 31.64 2.80 -37.23
C ILE A 246 31.90 4.09 -38.01
N LYS A 247 33.08 4.20 -38.64
CA LYS A 247 33.55 5.41 -39.34
C LYS A 247 32.57 5.95 -40.38
N ASP A 248 31.97 5.06 -41.17
CA ASP A 248 31.08 5.44 -42.28
C ASP A 248 29.60 5.38 -41.93
N LEU A 249 29.27 5.03 -40.68
CA LEU A 249 27.87 4.97 -40.24
C LEU A 249 27.30 6.37 -40.10
N LYS A 250 26.09 6.55 -40.61
CA LYS A 250 25.24 7.71 -40.31
C LYS A 250 24.47 7.49 -39.02
N GLU A 251 23.87 8.57 -38.53
CA GLU A 251 22.98 8.54 -37.37
C GLU A 251 21.94 7.41 -37.49
N GLY A 252 21.75 6.64 -36.41
CA GLY A 252 20.80 5.53 -36.38
C GLY A 252 21.28 4.21 -37.03
N GLN A 253 22.25 4.24 -37.95
CA GLN A 253 22.70 3.07 -38.72
C GLN A 253 23.49 2.06 -37.89
N SER A 254 23.47 0.80 -38.34
CA SER A 254 24.21 -0.31 -37.73
C SER A 254 25.42 -0.74 -38.55
N ALA A 255 26.51 -1.11 -37.89
CA ALA A 255 27.67 -1.72 -38.54
C ALA A 255 27.34 -3.04 -39.26
N PHE A 256 26.26 -3.73 -38.88
CA PHE A 256 25.80 -4.94 -39.55
C PHE A 256 25.12 -4.68 -40.91
N GLU A 257 24.70 -3.45 -41.19
CA GLU A 257 24.06 -3.06 -42.45
C GLU A 257 25.08 -2.75 -43.55
N GLN A 258 26.37 -2.73 -43.23
CA GLN A 258 27.43 -2.45 -44.20
C GLN A 258 27.61 -3.59 -45.19
N THR A 259 27.82 -3.26 -46.47
CA THR A 259 28.02 -4.25 -47.55
C THR A 259 29.42 -4.86 -47.55
N ASN A 260 30.42 -4.16 -47.02
CA ASN A 260 31.80 -4.65 -46.96
C ASN A 260 32.02 -5.51 -45.70
N PRO A 261 32.33 -6.83 -45.81
CA PRO A 261 32.55 -7.70 -44.66
C PRO A 261 33.68 -7.25 -43.72
N LYS A 262 34.70 -6.54 -44.23
CA LYS A 262 35.79 -5.99 -43.40
C LYS A 262 35.31 -4.88 -42.46
N LYS A 263 34.22 -4.21 -42.82
CA LYS A 263 33.58 -3.15 -42.02
C LYS A 263 32.42 -3.65 -41.16
N GLN A 264 32.10 -4.94 -41.22
CA GLN A 264 31.15 -5.56 -40.30
C GLN A 264 31.85 -6.00 -39.00
N PRO A 265 31.17 -5.97 -37.84
CA PRO A 265 31.75 -6.41 -36.58
C PRO A 265 32.16 -7.89 -36.63
N HIS A 266 33.44 -8.17 -36.36
CA HIS A 266 33.99 -9.54 -36.42
C HIS A 266 35.01 -9.81 -35.30
N GLN A 267 35.22 -11.09 -35.02
CA GLN A 267 36.28 -11.60 -34.16
C GLN A 267 37.33 -12.32 -35.01
N ILE A 268 38.59 -12.28 -34.58
CA ILE A 268 39.64 -13.11 -35.17
C ILE A 268 39.72 -14.39 -34.34
N LYS A 269 39.41 -15.54 -34.96
CA LYS A 269 39.56 -16.88 -34.38
C LYS A 269 40.46 -17.69 -35.28
N GLU A 270 41.57 -18.19 -34.75
CA GLU A 270 42.55 -19.00 -35.50
C GLU A 270 43.01 -18.31 -36.80
N GLY A 271 43.26 -16.99 -36.74
CA GLY A 271 43.67 -16.19 -37.89
C GLY A 271 42.56 -15.84 -38.89
N LYS A 272 41.33 -16.36 -38.73
CA LYS A 272 40.19 -16.09 -39.62
C LYS A 272 39.19 -15.11 -39.00
N ALA A 273 38.63 -14.23 -39.84
CA ALA A 273 37.57 -13.31 -39.44
C ALA A 273 36.22 -14.03 -39.37
N VAL A 274 35.62 -14.04 -38.19
CA VAL A 274 34.29 -14.61 -37.93
C VAL A 274 33.34 -13.49 -37.55
N LEU A 275 32.31 -13.26 -38.38
CA LEU A 275 31.31 -12.22 -38.15
C LEU A 275 30.56 -12.42 -36.82
N ASN A 276 30.34 -11.33 -36.10
CA ASN A 276 29.50 -11.34 -34.91
C ASN A 276 28.04 -11.53 -35.31
N LYS A 277 27.25 -12.15 -34.43
CA LYS A 277 25.81 -12.29 -34.65
C LYS A 277 25.05 -11.12 -34.03
N ASN A 278 24.21 -10.45 -34.82
CA ASN A 278 23.32 -9.41 -34.34
C ASN A 278 22.04 -10.00 -33.71
N LYS A 279 22.13 -10.52 -32.48
CA LYS A 279 20.97 -11.16 -31.83
C LYS A 279 19.91 -10.18 -31.31
N ASN A 280 20.30 -8.96 -30.94
CA ASN A 280 19.44 -8.01 -30.23
C ASN A 280 19.15 -6.71 -31.00
N GLY A 281 19.74 -6.51 -32.20
CA GLY A 281 19.46 -5.37 -33.08
C GLY A 281 20.06 -4.02 -32.65
N ASP A 282 20.58 -3.89 -31.43
CA ASP A 282 20.97 -2.63 -30.80
C ASP A 282 22.49 -2.39 -30.73
N LYS A 283 23.29 -3.42 -31.00
CA LYS A 283 24.75 -3.36 -30.91
C LYS A 283 25.37 -2.69 -32.13
N TYR A 284 26.56 -2.11 -31.95
CA TYR A 284 27.35 -1.50 -33.02
C TYR A 284 26.57 -0.51 -33.90
N SER A 285 25.61 0.21 -33.31
CA SER A 285 24.77 1.16 -34.03
C SER A 285 24.89 2.56 -33.43
N ARG A 286 24.83 3.61 -34.27
CA ARG A 286 24.86 5.01 -33.82
C ARG A 286 23.54 5.41 -33.15
N CYS A 287 23.65 6.19 -32.09
CA CYS A 287 22.50 6.84 -31.46
C CYS A 287 21.90 7.93 -32.35
N LEU A 288 20.68 8.36 -32.03
CA LEU A 288 19.99 9.46 -32.72
C LEU A 288 20.01 10.71 -31.84
N TRP A 289 20.36 11.87 -32.39
CA TRP A 289 20.42 13.15 -31.67
C TRP A 289 19.07 13.58 -31.10
N ASP A 290 18.01 13.40 -31.89
CA ASP A 290 16.66 13.87 -31.56
C ASP A 290 15.83 12.82 -30.83
N ARG A 291 16.50 11.97 -30.04
CA ARG A 291 15.89 10.98 -29.14
C ARG A 291 16.62 10.94 -27.79
N PRO A 292 15.97 10.49 -26.71
CA PRO A 292 16.67 10.18 -25.46
C PRO A 292 17.72 9.08 -25.68
N GLY A 293 18.77 9.10 -24.85
CA GLY A 293 19.81 8.09 -24.85
C GLY A 293 19.27 6.68 -24.58
N PHE A 294 20.07 5.68 -24.91
CA PHE A 294 19.76 4.28 -24.56
C PHE A 294 20.16 4.00 -23.11
N CYS A 295 19.59 2.94 -22.53
CA CYS A 295 19.89 2.48 -21.17
C CYS A 295 21.40 2.36 -20.98
N ILE A 296 21.98 2.92 -19.92
CA ILE A 296 23.42 2.79 -19.65
C ILE A 296 23.72 1.46 -18.94
N HIS A 297 24.56 0.61 -19.55
CA HIS A 297 25.03 -0.65 -18.99
C HIS A 297 26.44 -0.53 -18.39
N THR A 298 26.91 -1.57 -17.70
CA THR A 298 28.19 -1.58 -16.97
C THR A 298 29.43 -1.63 -17.87
N ARG A 299 29.29 -2.14 -19.11
CA ARG A 299 30.34 -2.16 -20.15
C ARG A 299 30.08 -1.14 -21.25
N ASN A 300 29.65 0.05 -20.85
CA ASN A 300 29.42 1.18 -21.75
C ASN A 300 30.68 1.66 -22.51
N ASP A 301 31.86 1.14 -22.16
CA ASP A 301 33.12 1.33 -22.87
C ASP A 301 33.27 0.46 -24.13
N GLN A 302 32.39 -0.53 -24.35
CA GLN A 302 32.49 -1.46 -25.47
C GLN A 302 31.49 -1.13 -26.57
N LEU A 303 31.95 -1.11 -27.83
CA LEU A 303 31.07 -1.02 -29.02
C LEU A 303 30.03 -2.17 -29.09
N ALA A 304 30.37 -3.31 -28.48
CA ALA A 304 29.58 -4.53 -28.48
C ALA A 304 28.50 -4.59 -27.39
N SER A 305 28.46 -3.63 -26.46
CA SER A 305 27.58 -3.68 -25.30
C SER A 305 26.11 -3.51 -25.71
N GLN A 306 25.78 -2.33 -26.24
CA GLN A 306 24.43 -1.85 -26.60
C GLN A 306 24.61 -0.64 -27.55
N LYS A 307 23.55 0.14 -27.81
CA LYS A 307 23.64 1.39 -28.57
C LYS A 307 24.37 2.49 -27.77
N THR A 308 25.71 2.42 -27.73
CA THR A 308 26.60 3.34 -27.01
C THR A 308 27.42 4.24 -27.93
N ILE A 309 27.30 4.07 -29.24
CA ILE A 309 28.10 4.81 -30.21
C ILE A 309 27.52 6.22 -30.35
N HIS A 310 28.40 7.20 -30.23
CA HIS A 310 28.07 8.60 -30.35
C HIS A 310 27.36 8.89 -31.69
N PRO A 311 26.35 9.79 -31.75
CA PRO A 311 25.60 10.02 -33.00
C PRO A 311 26.45 10.48 -34.19
N LYS A 312 27.62 11.08 -33.92
CA LYS A 312 28.53 11.67 -34.93
C LYS A 312 29.97 11.12 -34.86
N ASP A 313 30.67 11.37 -33.76
CA ASP A 313 32.06 10.94 -33.54
C ASP A 313 32.27 9.41 -33.58
N ASN A 314 33.43 8.94 -34.07
CA ASN A 314 33.78 7.51 -34.22
C ASN A 314 34.19 6.87 -32.89
N ARG A 315 33.30 6.92 -31.90
CA ARG A 315 33.56 6.48 -30.53
C ARG A 315 32.29 6.09 -29.79
N VAL A 316 32.47 5.45 -28.64
CA VAL A 316 31.40 5.38 -27.64
C VAL A 316 31.28 6.69 -26.87
N PHE A 317 30.21 6.80 -26.08
CA PHE A 317 30.05 7.91 -25.16
C PHE A 317 31.22 8.02 -24.17
N SER A 318 31.68 9.25 -23.96
CA SER A 318 32.68 9.61 -22.97
C SER A 318 32.14 9.38 -21.56
N ILE A 319 33.00 9.39 -20.53
CA ILE A 319 32.52 9.27 -19.14
C ILE A 319 31.59 10.45 -18.78
N ARG A 320 31.96 11.69 -19.14
CA ARG A 320 31.14 12.90 -19.00
C ARG A 320 29.75 12.76 -19.63
N GLU A 321 29.67 12.38 -20.90
CA GLU A 321 28.39 12.19 -21.59
C GLU A 321 27.50 11.16 -20.87
N ILE A 322 28.10 10.11 -20.31
CA ILE A 322 27.35 9.11 -19.52
C ILE A 322 26.88 9.68 -18.18
N MET A 323 27.68 10.53 -17.53
CA MET A 323 27.26 11.25 -16.32
C MET A 323 26.03 12.09 -16.62
N ASP A 324 26.03 12.85 -17.71
CA ASP A 324 24.91 13.70 -18.12
C ASP A 324 23.66 12.85 -18.47
N LEU A 325 23.84 11.71 -19.16
CA LEU A 325 22.77 10.76 -19.47
C LEU A 325 22.15 10.05 -18.25
N MET A 326 22.87 10.04 -17.13
CA MET A 326 22.44 9.53 -15.83
C MET A 326 22.06 10.67 -14.87
N SER A 327 21.96 11.90 -15.37
CA SER A 327 21.66 13.12 -14.63
C SER A 327 22.59 13.34 -13.42
N VAL A 328 23.85 12.89 -13.50
CA VAL A 328 24.83 13.05 -12.42
C VAL A 328 25.33 14.49 -12.43
N PRO A 329 25.16 15.25 -11.34
CA PRO A 329 25.55 16.66 -11.34
C PRO A 329 27.06 16.82 -11.35
N ASN A 330 27.54 17.93 -11.95
CA ASN A 330 28.97 18.29 -12.00
C ASN A 330 29.63 18.45 -10.62
N THR A 331 28.82 18.64 -9.57
CA THR A 331 29.28 18.70 -8.18
C THR A 331 29.58 17.33 -7.56
N PHE A 332 29.22 16.23 -8.23
CA PHE A 332 29.54 14.88 -7.78
C PHE A 332 31.04 14.59 -7.98
N LYS A 333 31.72 14.15 -6.93
CA LYS A 333 33.16 13.91 -6.91
C LYS A 333 33.50 12.44 -7.08
N TRP A 334 34.41 12.13 -7.99
CA TRP A 334 34.93 10.77 -8.23
C TRP A 334 36.33 10.54 -7.64
N SER A 335 36.94 11.58 -7.07
CA SER A 335 38.22 11.54 -6.39
C SER A 335 38.23 12.52 -5.22
N ASP A 336 39.20 12.34 -4.32
CA ASP A 336 39.58 13.33 -3.31
C ASP A 336 40.18 14.60 -3.92
N MET A 337 40.88 14.46 -5.05
CA MET A 337 41.39 15.59 -5.82
C MET A 337 40.23 16.39 -6.45
N PRO A 338 40.15 17.72 -6.25
CA PRO A 338 39.17 18.57 -6.92
C PRO A 338 39.28 18.50 -8.45
N ILE A 339 38.13 18.56 -9.14
CA ILE A 339 38.07 18.44 -10.60
C ILE A 339 38.94 19.48 -11.33
N GLY A 340 39.02 20.72 -10.83
CA GLY A 340 39.89 21.74 -11.41
C GLY A 340 41.38 21.35 -11.38
N LYS A 341 41.83 20.66 -10.32
CA LYS A 341 43.20 20.14 -10.25
C LYS A 341 43.41 18.96 -11.21
N LEU A 342 42.45 18.03 -11.27
CA LEU A 342 42.49 16.93 -12.24
C LEU A 342 42.55 17.42 -13.69
N ASN A 343 41.78 18.46 -14.02
CA ASN A 343 41.76 19.07 -15.35
C ASN A 343 43.05 19.83 -15.66
N ALA A 344 43.78 20.30 -14.64
CA ALA A 344 45.08 20.96 -14.79
C ALA A 344 46.27 19.98 -14.85
N LEU A 345 46.07 18.68 -14.61
CA LEU A 345 47.15 17.70 -14.66
C LEU A 345 47.76 17.60 -16.07
N PRO A 346 49.08 17.31 -16.18
CA PRO A 346 49.69 16.93 -17.46
C PRO A 346 48.97 15.75 -18.10
N TYR A 347 49.02 15.65 -19.44
CA TYR A 347 48.29 14.63 -20.19
C TYR A 347 48.58 13.19 -19.73
N GLU A 348 49.84 12.85 -19.48
CA GLU A 348 50.22 11.51 -19.01
C GLU A 348 49.70 11.21 -17.60
N GLU A 349 49.59 12.21 -16.73
CA GLU A 349 49.01 12.04 -15.40
C GLU A 349 47.49 11.86 -15.46
N LYS A 350 46.79 12.64 -16.32
CA LYS A 350 45.37 12.41 -16.62
C LYS A 350 45.14 10.98 -17.11
N ARG A 351 45.99 10.50 -18.02
CA ARG A 351 45.94 9.14 -18.57
C ARG A 351 46.14 8.08 -17.50
N ASN A 352 47.11 8.26 -16.60
CA ASN A 352 47.35 7.34 -15.48
C ASN A 352 46.17 7.30 -14.51
N PHE A 353 45.57 8.45 -14.21
CA PHE A 353 44.36 8.55 -13.42
C PHE A 353 43.19 7.79 -14.07
N LEU A 354 42.95 7.99 -15.37
CA LEU A 354 41.88 7.31 -16.10
C LEU A 354 42.10 5.80 -16.19
N LYS A 355 43.33 5.36 -16.47
CA LYS A 355 43.70 3.93 -16.52
C LYS A 355 43.37 3.20 -15.22
N LYS A 356 43.50 3.88 -14.07
CA LYS A 356 43.17 3.34 -12.75
C LYS A 356 41.66 3.36 -12.46
N ASN A 357 40.95 4.41 -12.87
CA ASN A 357 39.60 4.68 -12.36
C ASN A 357 38.46 4.50 -13.37
N GLU A 358 38.69 4.68 -14.68
CA GLU A 358 37.64 4.73 -15.71
C GLU A 358 36.68 3.55 -15.62
N LEU A 359 37.22 2.32 -15.58
CA LEU A 359 36.37 1.13 -15.64
C LEU A 359 35.46 1.03 -14.41
N ASN A 360 35.95 1.42 -13.23
CA ASN A 360 35.15 1.44 -12.02
C ASN A 360 34.05 2.51 -12.10
N ILE A 361 34.39 3.72 -12.56
CA ILE A 361 33.44 4.82 -12.76
C ILE A 361 32.32 4.40 -13.73
N ARG A 362 32.69 3.85 -14.89
CA ARG A 362 31.74 3.37 -15.91
C ARG A 362 30.83 2.26 -15.40
N ARG A 363 31.36 1.29 -14.64
CA ARG A 363 30.56 0.22 -14.03
C ARG A 363 29.57 0.77 -13.02
N THR A 364 30.03 1.66 -12.15
CA THR A 364 29.22 2.35 -11.14
C THR A 364 28.06 3.11 -11.80
N LEU A 365 28.32 3.88 -12.86
CA LEU A 365 27.29 4.58 -13.63
C LEU A 365 26.26 3.62 -14.25
N GLY A 366 26.69 2.49 -14.83
CA GLY A 366 25.77 1.52 -15.41
C GLY A 366 24.86 0.82 -14.39
N GLU A 367 25.33 0.64 -13.16
CA GLU A 367 24.57 0.01 -12.06
C GLU A 367 23.68 1.01 -11.31
N ALA A 368 23.98 2.31 -11.37
CA ALA A 368 23.29 3.32 -10.58
C ALA A 368 21.83 3.57 -11.02
N VAL A 369 21.07 4.16 -10.10
CA VAL A 369 19.84 4.87 -10.40
C VAL A 369 20.20 6.32 -10.73
N PRO A 370 19.62 6.92 -11.80
CA PRO A 370 19.87 8.33 -12.11
C PRO A 370 19.51 9.26 -10.95
N THR A 371 20.32 10.30 -10.75
CA THR A 371 20.19 11.22 -9.61
C THR A 371 18.85 11.96 -9.61
N VAL A 372 18.36 12.37 -10.80
CA VAL A 372 17.10 13.12 -10.94
C VAL A 372 15.89 12.36 -10.38
N ILE A 373 15.82 11.04 -10.59
CA ILE A 373 14.69 10.20 -10.16
C ILE A 373 14.58 10.17 -8.64
N PHE A 374 15.69 9.89 -7.96
CA PHE A 374 15.72 9.90 -6.49
C PHE A 374 15.59 11.32 -5.93
N GLY A 375 16.07 12.35 -6.63
CA GLY A 375 15.87 13.75 -6.26
C GLY A 375 14.40 14.18 -6.29
N GLN A 376 13.67 13.84 -7.35
CA GLN A 376 12.22 14.09 -7.45
C GLN A 376 11.46 13.39 -6.32
N ILE A 377 11.74 12.11 -6.07
CA ILE A 377 11.13 11.35 -4.95
C ILE A 377 11.45 12.03 -3.61
N ALA A 378 12.71 12.36 -3.35
CA ALA A 378 13.13 13.02 -2.11
C ALA A 378 12.41 14.35 -1.89
N ASN A 379 12.27 15.17 -2.93
CA ASN A 379 11.54 16.44 -2.86
C ASN A 379 10.06 16.24 -2.53
N LYS A 380 9.41 15.24 -3.13
CA LYS A 380 8.01 14.93 -2.80
C LYS A 380 7.85 14.36 -1.39
N ILE A 381 8.78 13.52 -0.93
CA ILE A 381 8.81 13.05 0.46
C ILE A 381 8.95 14.24 1.41
N LYS A 382 9.89 15.14 1.15
CA LYS A 382 10.09 16.35 1.96
C LYS A 382 8.84 17.18 2.02
N LYS A 383 8.20 17.46 0.88
CA LYS A 383 6.92 18.16 0.82
C LYS A 383 5.85 17.45 1.65
N SER A 384 5.70 16.15 1.52
CA SER A 384 4.66 15.37 2.20
C SER A 384 4.86 15.28 3.72
N LEU A 385 6.11 15.16 4.18
CA LEU A 385 6.43 15.01 5.61
C LEU A 385 6.57 16.34 6.37
N THR A 386 6.81 17.45 5.66
CA THR A 386 6.99 18.79 6.27
C THR A 386 5.79 19.71 6.09
N SER A 387 4.79 19.33 5.29
CA SER A 387 3.55 20.11 5.15
C SER A 387 2.80 20.14 6.48
N ASN A 388 2.55 21.34 7.00
CA ASN A 388 1.67 21.53 8.15
C ASN A 388 0.21 21.39 7.71
N PHE A 389 -0.30 20.16 7.69
CA PHE A 389 -1.72 19.92 7.42
C PHE A 389 -2.58 20.55 8.51
N ILE A 390 -3.68 21.19 8.10
CA ILE A 390 -4.66 21.72 9.05
C ILE A 390 -5.22 20.61 9.96
N THR A 391 -5.14 20.84 11.26
CA THR A 391 -5.63 19.91 12.28
C THR A 391 -7.14 19.94 12.37
N ASP A 392 -7.75 18.86 12.88
CA ASP A 392 -9.20 18.82 13.11
C ASP A 392 -9.68 19.94 14.04
N LYS A 393 -8.85 20.34 15.00
CA LYS A 393 -9.15 21.45 15.92
C LYS A 393 -9.26 22.76 15.15
N GLU A 394 -8.28 23.04 14.28
CA GLU A 394 -8.28 24.24 13.45
C GLU A 394 -9.44 24.22 12.45
N ILE A 395 -9.75 23.07 11.83
CA ILE A 395 -10.93 22.94 10.96
C ILE A 395 -12.21 23.24 11.74
N ASN A 396 -12.38 22.67 12.94
CA ASN A 396 -13.58 22.94 13.76
C ASN A 396 -13.71 24.42 14.12
N THR A 397 -12.60 25.09 14.42
CA THR A 397 -12.58 26.55 14.62
C THR A 397 -12.96 27.31 13.35
N LEU A 398 -12.49 26.89 12.17
CA LEU A 398 -12.92 27.48 10.89
C LEU A 398 -14.42 27.30 10.66
N ILE A 399 -14.93 26.09 10.92
CA ILE A 399 -16.36 25.76 10.77
C ILE A 399 -17.23 26.68 11.63
N GLU A 400 -16.87 26.85 12.90
CA GLU A 400 -17.61 27.72 13.82
C GLU A 400 -17.48 29.20 13.46
N LYS A 401 -16.27 29.65 13.11
CA LYS A 401 -16.00 31.05 12.76
C LYS A 401 -16.74 31.49 11.49
N HIS A 402 -16.87 30.61 10.49
CA HIS A 402 -17.45 30.93 9.19
C HIS A 402 -18.87 30.36 9.00
N GLY A 403 -19.45 29.72 10.03
CA GLY A 403 -20.79 29.12 9.95
C GLY A 403 -20.91 28.11 8.81
N LEU A 404 -19.93 27.20 8.69
CA LEU A 404 -19.86 26.23 7.59
C LEU A 404 -20.85 25.06 7.75
N ASP A 405 -21.63 25.00 8.82
CA ASP A 405 -22.76 24.09 8.97
C ASP A 405 -23.87 24.32 7.91
N LYS A 406 -23.87 25.49 7.26
CA LYS A 406 -24.71 25.79 6.08
C LYS A 406 -23.97 25.45 4.78
N SER A 407 -24.65 24.73 3.89
CA SER A 407 -24.11 24.32 2.58
C SER A 407 -23.61 25.50 1.74
N SER A 408 -24.38 26.58 1.66
CA SER A 408 -24.01 27.81 0.93
C SER A 408 -22.71 28.41 1.44
N ASN A 409 -22.54 28.51 2.75
CA ASN A 409 -21.36 29.08 3.39
C ASN A 409 -20.12 28.19 3.15
N THR A 410 -20.28 26.87 3.22
CA THR A 410 -19.22 25.92 2.86
C THR A 410 -18.79 26.13 1.42
N LEU A 411 -19.74 26.16 0.48
CA LEU A 411 -19.44 26.33 -0.93
C LEU A 411 -18.67 27.64 -1.20
N ASP A 412 -19.10 28.75 -0.62
CA ASP A 412 -18.46 30.05 -0.80
C ASP A 412 -17.08 30.12 -0.13
N PHE A 413 -16.94 29.55 1.07
CA PHE A 413 -15.65 29.45 1.75
C PHE A 413 -14.64 28.65 0.91
N LEU A 414 -15.05 27.49 0.39
CA LEU A 414 -14.16 26.66 -0.45
C LEU A 414 -13.81 27.36 -1.76
N LYS A 415 -14.75 28.09 -2.39
CA LYS A 415 -14.46 28.88 -3.61
C LYS A 415 -13.40 29.95 -3.35
N GLN A 416 -13.56 30.71 -2.27
CA GLN A 416 -12.64 31.78 -1.90
C GLN A 416 -11.26 31.26 -1.50
N ASN A 417 -11.20 30.08 -0.89
CA ASN A 417 -9.97 29.50 -0.36
C ASN A 417 -9.40 28.37 -1.23
N ILE A 418 -9.90 28.22 -2.48
CA ILE A 418 -9.47 27.11 -3.33
C ILE A 418 -7.97 27.18 -3.53
N SER A 419 -7.38 28.31 -3.92
CA SER A 419 -5.93 28.45 -4.14
C SER A 419 -5.08 28.16 -2.88
N LYS A 420 -5.62 28.42 -1.69
CA LYS A 420 -4.90 28.37 -0.41
C LYS A 420 -4.68 26.96 0.12
N TYR A 421 -5.67 26.09 -0.01
CA TYR A 421 -5.62 24.75 0.59
C TYR A 421 -5.47 23.65 -0.47
N SER A 422 -4.88 22.53 -0.07
CA SER A 422 -4.83 21.32 -0.90
C SER A 422 -6.21 20.68 -1.05
N PHE A 423 -6.38 19.80 -2.05
CA PHE A 423 -7.61 19.01 -2.21
C PHE A 423 -7.99 18.29 -0.91
N LYS A 424 -7.01 17.65 -0.25
CA LYS A 424 -7.23 16.86 0.97
C LYS A 424 -7.77 17.70 2.12
N GLU A 425 -7.24 18.91 2.29
CA GLU A 425 -7.68 19.84 3.34
C GLU A 425 -9.08 20.38 3.04
N LEU A 426 -9.34 20.79 1.79
CA LEU A 426 -10.67 21.27 1.38
C LEU A 426 -11.73 20.18 1.49
N SER A 427 -11.39 18.95 1.06
CA SER A 427 -12.22 17.75 1.21
C SER A 427 -12.57 17.51 2.68
N LYS A 428 -11.56 17.51 3.56
CA LYS A 428 -11.75 17.31 4.99
C LYS A 428 -12.59 18.40 5.65
N ILE A 429 -12.42 19.67 5.25
CA ILE A 429 -13.26 20.78 5.69
C ILE A 429 -14.71 20.56 5.26
N ALA A 430 -14.95 20.19 4.00
CA ALA A 430 -16.30 19.95 3.47
C ALA A 430 -17.01 18.80 4.21
N GLU A 431 -16.32 17.71 4.47
CA GLU A 431 -16.87 16.54 5.18
C GLU A 431 -17.18 16.82 6.65
N LEU A 432 -16.27 17.49 7.38
CA LEU A 432 -16.53 17.86 8.77
C LEU A 432 -17.67 18.89 8.90
N SER A 433 -17.81 19.77 7.91
CA SER A 433 -18.94 20.71 7.81
C SER A 433 -20.27 19.97 7.60
N ASN A 434 -20.30 18.99 6.68
CA ASN A 434 -21.45 18.14 6.42
C ASN A 434 -21.86 17.28 7.63
N ALA A 435 -20.90 16.74 8.37
CA ALA A 435 -21.16 15.91 9.54
C ALA A 435 -21.92 16.67 10.64
N LYS A 436 -21.64 17.97 10.84
CA LYS A 436 -22.40 18.83 11.78
C LYS A 436 -23.85 19.08 11.31
N ARG A 437 -24.11 19.07 9.99
CA ARG A 437 -25.43 19.33 9.37
C ARG A 437 -26.40 18.14 9.49
N LEU A 438 -25.93 16.91 9.31
CA LEU A 438 -26.80 15.75 9.00
C LEU A 438 -26.95 14.70 10.11
N HIS A 439 -26.42 14.91 11.32
CA HIS A 439 -26.46 13.91 12.42
C HIS A 439 -26.21 12.46 11.92
N ASN A 440 -25.05 12.27 11.25
CA ASN A 440 -24.38 11.01 10.88
C ASN A 440 -25.04 10.04 9.87
N ALA A 441 -24.37 9.88 8.72
CA ALA A 441 -24.40 8.67 7.88
C ALA A 441 -23.21 8.54 6.91
N ALA A 442 -22.64 9.68 6.49
CA ALA A 442 -21.42 9.74 5.69
C ALA A 442 -20.20 9.86 6.60
N TYR A 443 -19.20 9.00 6.40
CA TYR A 443 -17.95 9.03 7.14
C TYR A 443 -16.82 9.42 6.19
N TYR A 444 -15.99 10.38 6.62
CA TYR A 444 -14.81 10.80 5.88
C TYR A 444 -13.86 9.61 5.67
N THR A 445 -13.79 9.14 4.43
CA THR A 445 -12.79 8.15 4.01
C THR A 445 -11.51 8.89 3.64
N SER A 446 -10.48 8.76 4.47
CA SER A 446 -9.19 9.42 4.25
C SER A 446 -8.45 8.86 3.02
N GLN A 447 -7.53 9.65 2.47
CA GLN A 447 -6.81 9.28 1.25
C GLN A 447 -5.96 8.00 1.44
N ASP A 448 -5.42 7.76 2.63
CA ASP A 448 -4.71 6.51 2.95
C ASP A 448 -5.62 5.28 2.89
N ILE A 449 -6.89 5.39 3.31
CA ILE A 449 -7.86 4.30 3.26
C ILE A 449 -8.33 4.06 1.82
N CYS A 450 -8.63 5.13 1.07
CA CYS A 450 -8.94 5.03 -0.36
C CYS A 450 -7.79 4.35 -1.12
N TYR A 451 -6.54 4.72 -0.84
CA TYR A 451 -5.37 4.08 -1.45
C TYR A 451 -5.27 2.59 -1.12
N THR A 452 -5.52 2.18 0.13
CA THR A 452 -5.51 0.75 0.53
C THR A 452 -6.49 -0.10 -0.29
N ILE A 453 -7.59 0.48 -0.78
CA ILE A 453 -8.54 -0.19 -1.68
C ILE A 453 -8.00 -0.14 -3.11
N ILE A 454 -7.62 1.05 -3.58
CA ILE A 454 -7.25 1.31 -4.98
C ILE A 454 -6.00 0.55 -5.42
N LYS A 455 -5.03 0.35 -4.52
CA LYS A 455 -3.78 -0.35 -4.83
C LYS A 455 -3.98 -1.78 -5.34
N ASP A 456 -5.05 -2.45 -4.91
CA ASP A 456 -5.35 -3.85 -5.26
C ASP A 456 -6.48 -3.97 -6.31
N LEU A 457 -6.98 -2.85 -6.84
CA LEU A 457 -7.95 -2.87 -7.93
C LEU A 457 -7.34 -3.49 -9.21
N PRO A 458 -8.17 -4.17 -10.02
CA PRO A 458 -7.73 -4.78 -11.27
C PRO A 458 -7.17 -3.74 -12.25
N GLU A 459 -6.21 -4.17 -13.06
CA GLU A 459 -5.74 -3.43 -14.22
C GLU A 459 -6.64 -3.73 -15.43
N PHE A 460 -7.01 -2.70 -16.18
CA PHE A 460 -7.92 -2.81 -17.34
C PHE A 460 -7.19 -2.60 -18.68
N GLU A 461 -5.97 -3.14 -18.82
CA GLU A 461 -5.08 -2.87 -19.98
C GLU A 461 -5.70 -3.22 -21.35
N LYS A 462 -6.64 -4.17 -21.41
CA LYS A 462 -7.30 -4.61 -22.65
C LYS A 462 -8.61 -3.88 -22.94
N ALA A 463 -9.14 -3.11 -21.99
CA ALA A 463 -10.42 -2.42 -22.17
C ALA A 463 -10.21 -1.15 -22.99
N ARG A 464 -10.96 -1.01 -24.08
CA ARG A 464 -10.98 0.22 -24.89
C ARG A 464 -11.55 1.39 -24.08
N ASP A 465 -12.63 1.13 -23.36
CA ASP A 465 -13.34 2.09 -22.51
C ASP A 465 -13.52 1.50 -21.11
N VAL A 466 -12.93 2.16 -20.10
CA VAL A 466 -13.07 1.78 -18.70
C VAL A 466 -14.21 2.58 -18.08
N LYS A 467 -15.28 1.90 -17.64
CA LYS A 467 -16.44 2.52 -16.99
C LYS A 467 -16.42 2.25 -15.49
N ILE A 468 -16.41 3.32 -14.70
CA ILE A 468 -16.34 3.28 -13.24
C ILE A 468 -17.56 4.00 -12.68
N LEU A 469 -18.17 3.44 -11.64
CA LEU A 469 -19.27 4.03 -10.90
C LEU A 469 -18.88 4.25 -9.44
N GLU A 470 -19.04 5.47 -8.95
CA GLU A 470 -19.01 5.77 -7.51
C GLU A 470 -20.41 6.17 -7.02
N PRO A 471 -21.14 5.26 -6.36
CA PRO A 471 -22.44 5.56 -5.78
C PRO A 471 -22.29 6.20 -4.39
N SER A 472 -23.19 7.13 -4.07
CA SER A 472 -23.12 7.94 -2.83
C SER A 472 -21.75 8.63 -2.71
N VAL A 473 -21.33 9.30 -3.78
CA VAL A 473 -19.98 9.87 -3.94
C VAL A 473 -19.61 10.89 -2.85
N GLY A 474 -20.60 11.57 -2.27
CA GLY A 474 -20.37 12.67 -1.33
C GLY A 474 -19.47 13.73 -1.97
N ILE A 475 -18.31 13.97 -1.35
CA ILE A 475 -17.31 14.92 -1.87
C ILE A 475 -16.23 14.28 -2.78
N GLY A 476 -16.36 12.99 -3.11
CA GLY A 476 -15.53 12.27 -4.08
C GLY A 476 -14.09 12.01 -3.65
N ASN A 477 -13.89 11.51 -2.44
CA ASN A 477 -12.54 11.17 -1.93
C ASN A 477 -11.83 10.08 -2.73
N PHE A 478 -12.55 9.17 -3.39
CA PHE A 478 -11.93 8.15 -4.24
C PHE A 478 -11.50 8.71 -5.60
N ILE A 479 -12.20 9.73 -6.11
CA ILE A 479 -12.05 10.23 -7.48
C ILE A 479 -10.59 10.57 -7.86
N PRO A 480 -9.81 11.35 -7.07
CA PRO A 480 -8.43 11.67 -7.45
C PRO A 480 -7.55 10.44 -7.64
N LEU A 481 -7.71 9.45 -6.78
CA LEU A 481 -6.91 8.23 -6.80
C LEU A 481 -7.38 7.25 -7.88
N ILE A 482 -8.67 7.24 -8.22
CA ILE A 482 -9.21 6.50 -9.37
C ILE A 482 -8.63 7.08 -10.67
N ILE A 483 -8.63 8.41 -10.81
CA ILE A 483 -8.01 9.09 -11.96
C ILE A 483 -6.54 8.70 -12.05
N GLU A 484 -5.78 8.81 -10.96
CA GLU A 484 -4.35 8.48 -10.94
C GLU A 484 -4.08 7.01 -11.29
N LYS A 485 -4.92 6.08 -10.83
CA LYS A 485 -4.81 4.64 -11.12
C LYS A 485 -5.02 4.33 -12.59
N TYR A 486 -6.00 4.97 -13.24
CA TYR A 486 -6.45 4.63 -14.60
C TYR A 486 -6.12 5.68 -15.67
N LYS A 487 -5.34 6.72 -15.35
CA LYS A 487 -4.99 7.79 -16.32
C LYS A 487 -4.28 7.30 -17.57
N ASP A 488 -3.57 6.18 -17.49
CA ASP A 488 -2.83 5.59 -18.62
C ASP A 488 -3.71 4.70 -19.52
N ASN A 489 -4.99 4.47 -19.17
CA ASN A 489 -5.95 3.75 -20.03
C ASN A 489 -6.38 4.60 -21.24
N GLN A 490 -6.82 3.94 -22.32
CA GLN A 490 -7.20 4.63 -23.56
C GLN A 490 -8.37 5.62 -23.36
N SER A 491 -9.37 5.24 -22.57
CA SER A 491 -10.57 6.02 -22.28
C SER A 491 -11.13 5.60 -20.92
N VAL A 492 -11.46 6.56 -20.07
CA VAL A 492 -12.02 6.34 -18.73
C VAL A 492 -13.25 7.21 -18.54
N GLN A 493 -14.38 6.57 -18.23
CA GLN A 493 -15.62 7.22 -17.83
C GLN A 493 -15.85 6.95 -16.35
N ILE A 494 -16.07 8.00 -15.57
CA ILE A 494 -16.39 7.93 -14.15
C ILE A 494 -17.79 8.54 -13.94
N ASP A 495 -18.76 7.71 -13.63
CA ASP A 495 -20.10 8.14 -13.26
C ASP A 495 -20.14 8.30 -11.73
N VAL A 496 -20.45 9.50 -11.27
CA VAL A 496 -20.58 9.81 -9.85
C VAL A 496 -22.04 10.08 -9.53
N VAL A 497 -22.58 9.35 -8.55
CA VAL A 497 -24.00 9.39 -8.21
C VAL A 497 -24.16 9.84 -6.77
N ASP A 498 -24.95 10.90 -6.55
CA ASP A 498 -25.40 11.28 -5.21
C ASP A 498 -26.83 11.82 -5.24
N ILE A 499 -27.59 11.55 -4.18
CA ILE A 499 -28.93 12.11 -4.01
C ILE A 499 -28.86 13.56 -3.50
N ASP A 500 -27.79 13.94 -2.79
CA ASP A 500 -27.57 15.30 -2.30
C ASP A 500 -26.99 16.20 -3.40
N ALA A 501 -27.80 17.13 -3.89
CA ALA A 501 -27.39 18.11 -4.89
C ALA A 501 -26.29 19.06 -4.38
N ASP A 502 -26.25 19.34 -3.06
CA ASP A 502 -25.21 20.17 -2.45
C ASP A 502 -23.85 19.48 -2.48
N ALA A 503 -23.81 18.20 -2.09
CA ALA A 503 -22.60 17.38 -2.15
C ALA A 503 -22.05 17.34 -3.59
N MET A 504 -22.94 17.23 -4.58
CA MET A 504 -22.59 17.27 -6.00
C MET A 504 -21.95 18.60 -6.43
N GLN A 505 -22.43 19.73 -5.91
CA GLN A 505 -21.82 21.04 -6.18
C GLN A 505 -20.45 21.19 -5.53
N LEU A 506 -20.30 20.72 -4.28
CA LEU A 506 -19.03 20.71 -3.57
C LEU A 506 -17.99 19.84 -4.30
N LEU A 507 -18.38 18.64 -4.75
CA LEU A 507 -17.53 17.76 -5.55
C LEU A 507 -17.04 18.47 -6.82
N LYS A 508 -17.94 19.07 -7.61
CA LYS A 508 -17.57 19.82 -8.82
C LYS A 508 -16.57 20.93 -8.54
N LEU A 509 -16.69 21.61 -7.40
CA LEU A 509 -15.75 22.64 -6.98
C LEU A 509 -14.39 22.04 -6.61
N LEU A 510 -14.37 20.97 -5.80
CA LEU A 510 -13.14 20.30 -5.37
C LEU A 510 -12.36 19.71 -6.55
N LEU A 511 -13.05 19.16 -7.54
CA LEU A 511 -12.41 18.60 -8.74
C LEU A 511 -11.68 19.64 -9.59
N LYS A 512 -11.96 20.94 -9.42
CA LYS A 512 -11.14 22.00 -10.06
C LYS A 512 -9.69 22.03 -9.55
N LYS A 513 -9.38 21.34 -8.44
CA LYS A 513 -8.02 21.16 -7.93
C LYS A 513 -7.26 19.99 -8.52
N ILE A 514 -7.95 19.12 -9.23
CA ILE A 514 -7.37 17.92 -9.80
C ILE A 514 -7.13 18.18 -11.28
N ASP A 515 -5.92 17.89 -11.76
CA ASP A 515 -5.65 17.87 -13.19
C ASP A 515 -6.29 16.60 -13.76
N ILE A 516 -7.38 16.78 -14.51
CA ILE A 516 -8.14 15.67 -15.10
C ILE A 516 -7.61 15.42 -16.51
N PRO A 517 -7.00 14.26 -16.78
CA PRO A 517 -6.51 13.92 -18.11
C PRO A 517 -7.60 13.96 -19.19
N LYS A 518 -7.24 14.31 -20.43
CA LYS A 518 -8.21 14.46 -21.54
C LYS A 518 -8.99 13.19 -21.88
N ASN A 519 -8.43 12.02 -21.58
CA ASN A 519 -9.05 10.70 -21.75
C ASN A 519 -10.01 10.32 -20.62
N VAL A 520 -10.14 11.16 -19.58
CA VAL A 520 -11.02 10.93 -18.43
C VAL A 520 -12.24 11.84 -18.53
N LYS A 521 -13.44 11.24 -18.51
CA LYS A 521 -14.72 11.95 -18.46
C LYS A 521 -15.45 11.64 -17.17
N ILE A 522 -15.87 12.67 -16.44
CA ILE A 522 -16.66 12.53 -15.22
C ILE A 522 -18.11 12.96 -15.50
N ASN A 523 -19.07 12.06 -15.30
CA ASN A 523 -20.50 12.36 -15.41
C ASN A 523 -21.11 12.50 -14.02
N PHE A 524 -21.77 13.64 -13.77
CA PHE A 524 -22.40 13.94 -12.49
C PHE A 524 -23.89 13.63 -12.54
N ILE A 525 -24.33 12.65 -11.76
CA ILE A 525 -25.71 12.14 -11.77
C ILE A 525 -26.33 12.43 -10.39
N ASN A 526 -27.23 13.41 -10.33
CA ASN A 526 -28.00 13.68 -9.12
C ASN A 526 -29.25 12.79 -9.10
N SER A 527 -29.14 11.61 -8.50
CA SER A 527 -30.20 10.60 -8.46
C SER A 527 -30.00 9.65 -7.28
N ASP A 528 -31.07 8.96 -6.87
CA ASP A 528 -30.97 7.86 -5.92
C ASP A 528 -30.34 6.64 -6.59
N PHE A 529 -29.17 6.22 -6.09
CA PHE A 529 -28.49 5.04 -6.61
C PHE A 529 -29.36 3.78 -6.56
N LEU A 530 -30.21 3.59 -5.55
CA LEU A 530 -30.98 2.35 -5.40
C LEU A 530 -32.16 2.28 -6.37
N SER A 531 -32.91 3.37 -6.57
CA SER A 531 -34.06 3.40 -7.49
C SER A 531 -33.72 3.85 -8.91
N GLY A 532 -32.59 4.53 -9.13
CA GLY A 532 -32.23 5.07 -10.44
C GLY A 532 -31.84 3.99 -11.47
N GLU A 533 -32.15 4.23 -12.73
CA GLU A 533 -31.69 3.40 -13.85
C GLU A 533 -30.42 3.99 -14.47
N PHE A 534 -29.47 3.13 -14.84
CA PHE A 534 -28.19 3.54 -15.42
C PHE A 534 -28.05 2.91 -16.81
N SER A 535 -27.92 3.76 -17.83
CA SER A 535 -28.02 3.40 -19.25
C SER A 535 -26.81 2.65 -19.82
N CYS A 536 -25.76 2.43 -19.02
CA CYS A 536 -24.43 2.03 -19.52
C CYS A 536 -24.17 0.52 -19.57
N GLY A 537 -25.16 -0.34 -19.37
CA GLY A 537 -24.95 -1.79 -19.24
C GLY A 537 -24.24 -2.13 -17.92
N ARG A 538 -23.15 -2.89 -17.97
CA ARG A 538 -22.30 -3.17 -16.80
C ARG A 538 -21.10 -2.24 -16.73
N TYR A 539 -20.75 -1.84 -15.51
CA TYR A 539 -19.53 -1.10 -15.19
C TYR A 539 -18.37 -2.07 -14.97
N ASN A 540 -17.16 -1.67 -15.37
CA ASN A 540 -15.96 -2.44 -15.05
C ASN A 540 -15.67 -2.41 -13.54
N LEU A 541 -15.98 -1.29 -12.88
CA LEU A 541 -15.78 -1.12 -11.45
C LEU A 541 -16.92 -0.32 -10.81
N VAL A 542 -17.47 -0.83 -9.71
CA VAL A 542 -18.32 -0.07 -8.78
C VAL A 542 -17.54 0.06 -7.47
N ILE A 543 -17.24 1.29 -7.05
CA ILE A 543 -16.37 1.54 -5.88
C ILE A 543 -16.95 2.65 -5.01
N GLY A 544 -16.77 2.59 -3.69
CA GLY A 544 -17.16 3.70 -2.82
C GLY A 544 -17.34 3.34 -1.34
N ASN A 545 -17.95 4.27 -0.60
CA ASN A 545 -18.33 4.10 0.81
C ASN A 545 -19.85 4.24 0.95
N PRO A 546 -20.63 3.16 0.77
CA PRO A 546 -22.09 3.21 0.92
C PRO A 546 -22.51 3.70 2.31
N PRO A 547 -23.69 4.35 2.46
CA PRO A 547 -24.14 4.89 3.73
C PRO A 547 -24.47 3.79 4.75
N PHE A 548 -23.99 3.94 6.00
CA PHE A 548 -24.21 2.96 7.09
C PHE A 548 -25.56 3.14 7.81
N LYS A 549 -26.43 4.01 7.29
CA LYS A 549 -27.71 4.39 7.92
C LYS A 549 -28.74 3.26 7.84
N LYS A 550 -29.49 3.07 8.93
CA LYS A 550 -30.73 2.28 8.95
C LYS A 550 -31.92 3.15 8.58
N LEU A 551 -32.69 2.70 7.60
CA LEU A 551 -33.93 3.37 7.19
C LEU A 551 -35.08 2.88 8.09
N VAL A 552 -35.36 3.61 9.17
CA VAL A 552 -36.42 3.26 10.15
C VAL A 552 -37.67 4.13 9.98
N GLU A 553 -37.49 5.41 9.68
CA GLU A 553 -38.57 6.40 9.66
C GLU A 553 -39.39 6.36 8.37
N ASN A 554 -38.75 6.19 7.21
CA ASN A 554 -39.42 6.19 5.90
C ASN A 554 -39.80 4.77 5.45
N LYS A 555 -40.96 4.29 5.91
CA LYS A 555 -41.46 2.93 5.61
C LYS A 555 -41.76 2.69 4.12
N ASN A 556 -42.24 3.72 3.40
CA ASN A 556 -42.56 3.61 1.97
C ASN A 556 -41.29 3.45 1.12
N LEU A 557 -40.27 4.25 1.40
CA LEU A 557 -38.99 4.11 0.70
C LEU A 557 -38.31 2.77 1.02
N LEU A 558 -38.43 2.31 2.28
CA LEU A 558 -37.93 1.00 2.68
C LEU A 558 -38.63 -0.14 1.94
N SER A 559 -39.95 -0.08 1.74
CA SER A 559 -40.66 -1.12 0.99
C SER A 559 -40.24 -1.16 -0.48
N ILE A 560 -39.98 0.00 -1.10
CA ILE A 560 -39.44 0.09 -2.47
C ILE A 560 -38.07 -0.58 -2.55
N TYR A 561 -37.13 -0.24 -1.66
CA TYR A 561 -35.80 -0.86 -1.66
C TYR A 561 -35.85 -2.36 -1.37
N LYS A 562 -36.78 -2.79 -0.52
CA LYS A 562 -37.00 -4.20 -0.21
C LYS A 562 -37.63 -4.97 -1.36
N ALA A 563 -38.52 -4.38 -2.17
CA ALA A 563 -39.28 -5.12 -3.19
C ALA A 563 -38.42 -6.01 -4.11
N PHE A 564 -37.18 -5.60 -4.40
CA PHE A 564 -36.25 -6.33 -5.28
C PHE A 564 -34.97 -6.81 -4.57
N ALA A 565 -34.91 -6.70 -3.25
CA ALA A 565 -33.76 -7.12 -2.46
C ALA A 565 -33.82 -8.61 -2.12
N PHE A 566 -32.67 -9.27 -2.19
CA PHE A 566 -32.45 -10.62 -1.70
C PHE A 566 -32.56 -10.67 -0.16
N ASN A 567 -31.94 -9.70 0.53
CA ASN A 567 -32.05 -9.58 1.98
C ASN A 567 -33.25 -8.72 2.43
N GLN A 568 -34.39 -9.37 2.61
CA GLN A 568 -35.61 -8.75 3.16
C GLN A 568 -35.53 -8.41 4.66
N ASN A 569 -34.54 -8.96 5.37
CA ASN A 569 -34.46 -8.90 6.84
C ASN A 569 -33.72 -7.65 7.35
N THR A 570 -33.04 -6.92 6.47
CA THR A 570 -32.26 -5.73 6.85
C THR A 570 -33.00 -4.43 6.50
N ASN A 571 -32.70 -3.39 7.24
CA ASN A 571 -33.09 -2.01 6.91
C ASN A 571 -31.86 -1.12 6.67
N ASN A 572 -30.65 -1.68 6.58
CA ASN A 572 -29.44 -0.91 6.33
C ASN A 572 -29.24 -0.66 4.84
N LEU A 573 -28.96 0.61 4.49
CA LEU A 573 -28.78 1.02 3.11
C LEU A 573 -27.58 0.33 2.44
N PHE A 574 -26.44 0.21 3.12
CA PHE A 574 -25.25 -0.42 2.53
C PHE A 574 -25.51 -1.86 2.02
N SER A 575 -26.44 -2.61 2.64
CA SER A 575 -26.78 -3.95 2.16
C SER A 575 -27.47 -3.90 0.79
N PHE A 576 -28.40 -2.96 0.59
CA PHE A 576 -29.05 -2.78 -0.71
C PHE A 576 -28.07 -2.26 -1.77
N PHE A 577 -27.11 -1.41 -1.37
CA PHE A 577 -26.04 -0.94 -2.26
C PHE A 577 -25.19 -2.10 -2.77
N ILE A 578 -24.78 -3.02 -1.89
CA ILE A 578 -24.03 -4.23 -2.27
C ILE A 578 -24.80 -5.00 -3.34
N GLU A 579 -26.08 -5.30 -3.10
CA GLU A 579 -26.87 -6.12 -4.00
C GLU A 579 -27.01 -5.51 -5.39
N LYS A 580 -27.24 -4.19 -5.49
CA LYS A 580 -27.31 -3.50 -6.78
C LYS A 580 -25.94 -3.46 -7.46
N ALA A 581 -24.88 -3.16 -6.72
CA ALA A 581 -23.52 -3.10 -7.26
C ALA A 581 -23.08 -4.45 -7.87
N LEU A 582 -23.39 -5.58 -7.21
CA LEU A 582 -23.06 -6.92 -7.72
C LEU A 582 -23.75 -7.22 -9.07
N LYS A 583 -24.97 -6.69 -9.28
CA LYS A 583 -25.73 -6.86 -10.53
C LYS A 583 -25.13 -6.06 -11.69
N ILE A 584 -24.62 -4.86 -11.41
CA ILE A 584 -24.21 -3.90 -12.45
C ILE A 584 -22.69 -3.77 -12.63
N GLY A 585 -21.86 -4.31 -11.74
CA GLY A 585 -20.40 -4.15 -11.76
C GLY A 585 -19.64 -5.45 -11.92
N ASP A 586 -18.63 -5.47 -12.79
CA ASP A 586 -17.68 -6.60 -12.93
C ASP A 586 -16.81 -6.77 -11.70
N TYR A 587 -16.33 -5.65 -11.17
CA TYR A 587 -15.67 -5.58 -9.88
C TYR A 587 -16.43 -4.66 -8.94
N VAL A 588 -16.56 -5.06 -7.68
CA VAL A 588 -17.20 -4.27 -6.63
C VAL A 588 -16.22 -4.07 -5.48
N ALA A 589 -15.97 -2.81 -5.10
CA ALA A 589 -15.04 -2.42 -4.05
C ALA A 589 -15.70 -1.48 -3.05
N PHE A 590 -16.12 -1.97 -1.89
CA PHE A 590 -16.84 -1.14 -0.89
C PHE A 590 -16.19 -1.12 0.47
N VAL A 591 -16.26 0.04 1.12
CA VAL A 591 -16.04 0.23 2.56
C VAL A 591 -17.34 -0.09 3.29
N LEU A 592 -17.30 -1.01 4.25
CA LEU A 592 -18.49 -1.60 4.87
C LEU A 592 -18.28 -1.79 6.38
N PRO A 593 -19.34 -1.73 7.20
CA PRO A 593 -19.20 -2.01 8.62
C PRO A 593 -18.88 -3.49 8.84
N LYS A 594 -17.92 -3.76 9.74
CA LYS A 594 -17.44 -5.12 10.06
C LYS A 594 -18.54 -6.07 10.55
N THR A 595 -19.64 -5.52 11.06
CA THR A 595 -20.83 -6.29 11.45
C THR A 595 -21.42 -7.12 10.30
N LEU A 596 -21.17 -6.74 9.04
CA LEU A 596 -21.51 -7.55 7.85
C LEU A 596 -20.99 -8.98 7.97
N LEU A 597 -19.79 -9.18 8.56
CA LEU A 597 -19.16 -10.49 8.68
C LEU A 597 -19.86 -11.43 9.63
N SER A 598 -20.62 -10.94 10.63
CA SER A 598 -21.08 -11.78 11.75
C SER A 598 -22.52 -11.59 12.19
N SER A 599 -23.14 -10.42 11.94
CA SER A 599 -24.48 -10.15 12.45
C SER A 599 -25.54 -11.01 11.75
N PRO A 600 -26.55 -11.52 12.49
CA PRO A 600 -27.70 -12.26 11.94
C PRO A 600 -28.44 -11.49 10.85
N GLU A 601 -28.50 -10.16 10.97
CA GLU A 601 -29.18 -9.27 10.01
C GLU A 601 -28.66 -9.42 8.58
N TYR A 602 -27.39 -9.83 8.42
CA TYR A 602 -26.72 -9.92 7.12
C TYR A 602 -26.44 -11.35 6.66
N ASN A 603 -27.08 -12.36 7.25
CA ASN A 603 -26.92 -13.76 6.81
C ASN A 603 -27.22 -13.92 5.31
N LYS A 604 -28.35 -13.37 4.83
CA LYS A 604 -28.72 -13.39 3.40
C LYS A 604 -27.76 -12.57 2.53
N THR A 605 -27.30 -11.41 3.02
CA THR A 605 -26.30 -10.60 2.30
C THR A 605 -25.00 -11.38 2.10
N ARG A 606 -24.52 -12.09 3.13
CA ARG A 606 -23.33 -12.96 3.03
C ARG A 606 -23.55 -14.14 2.11
N GLU A 607 -24.73 -14.76 2.13
CA GLU A 607 -25.07 -15.84 1.19
C GLU A 607 -24.98 -15.37 -0.27
N LEU A 608 -25.49 -14.17 -0.57
CA LEU A 608 -25.36 -13.58 -1.91
C LEU A 608 -23.89 -13.29 -2.25
N LEU A 609 -23.15 -12.64 -1.33
CA LEU A 609 -21.75 -12.31 -1.55
C LEU A 609 -20.87 -13.55 -1.78
N GLY A 610 -21.13 -14.65 -1.05
CA GLY A 610 -20.37 -15.89 -1.14
C GLY A 610 -20.51 -16.61 -2.48
N LYS A 611 -21.48 -16.23 -3.32
CA LYS A 611 -21.65 -16.75 -4.70
C LYS A 611 -20.67 -16.11 -5.69
N HIS A 612 -19.96 -15.06 -5.29
CA HIS A 612 -18.99 -14.34 -6.11
C HIS A 612 -17.56 -14.56 -5.61
N SER A 613 -16.57 -14.27 -6.45
CA SER A 613 -15.16 -14.41 -6.10
C SER A 613 -14.70 -13.23 -5.24
N ILE A 614 -14.44 -13.48 -3.97
CA ILE A 614 -13.90 -12.48 -3.05
C ILE A 614 -12.39 -12.44 -3.23
N ILE A 615 -11.88 -11.33 -3.76
CA ILE A 615 -10.44 -11.17 -4.00
C ILE A 615 -9.73 -10.75 -2.71
N LYS A 616 -10.32 -9.81 -1.98
CA LYS A 616 -9.68 -9.19 -0.82
C LYS A 616 -10.69 -8.79 0.25
N ILE A 617 -10.31 -8.98 1.51
CA ILE A 617 -10.94 -8.38 2.68
C ILE A 617 -9.87 -7.58 3.43
N CYS A 618 -10.07 -6.28 3.59
CA CYS A 618 -9.24 -5.47 4.47
C CYS A 618 -9.97 -5.20 5.78
N ASP A 619 -9.37 -5.54 6.92
CA ASP A 619 -9.92 -5.26 8.25
C ASP A 619 -9.22 -4.05 8.87
N TYR A 620 -9.94 -2.92 8.92
CA TYR A 620 -9.42 -1.69 9.48
C TYR A 620 -9.59 -1.62 11.01
N GLY A 621 -10.41 -2.50 11.61
CA GLY A 621 -10.91 -2.30 12.97
C GLY A 621 -11.53 -0.91 13.11
N GLU A 622 -11.18 -0.19 14.17
CA GLU A 622 -11.59 1.21 14.41
C GLU A 622 -10.69 2.25 13.70
N LYS A 623 -9.71 1.84 12.89
CA LYS A 623 -8.70 2.76 12.32
C LYS A 623 -9.11 3.42 11.00
N ALA A 624 -10.23 3.00 10.40
CA ALA A 624 -10.74 3.58 9.14
C ALA A 624 -11.29 4.99 9.34
N PHE A 625 -12.05 5.20 10.41
CA PHE A 625 -12.75 6.45 10.69
C PHE A 625 -12.43 6.92 12.12
N LYS A 626 -12.58 8.22 12.40
CA LYS A 626 -12.36 8.78 13.75
C LYS A 626 -13.49 8.51 14.74
N ILE A 627 -14.39 7.60 14.39
CA ILE A 627 -15.53 7.19 15.19
C ILE A 627 -15.40 5.73 15.60
N LYS A 628 -16.08 5.33 16.69
CA LYS A 628 -16.00 3.98 17.26
C LYS A 628 -16.82 2.95 16.47
N ILE A 629 -16.58 2.84 15.17
CA ILE A 629 -17.19 1.83 14.28
C ILE A 629 -16.09 0.99 13.66
N GLU A 630 -16.25 -0.33 13.75
CA GLU A 630 -15.35 -1.26 13.10
C GLU A 630 -15.71 -1.42 11.62
N THR A 631 -14.71 -1.32 10.77
CA THR A 631 -14.89 -1.20 9.32
C THR A 631 -14.01 -2.20 8.59
N ILE A 632 -14.53 -2.72 7.49
CA ILE A 632 -13.80 -3.54 6.52
C ILE A 632 -13.92 -2.93 5.13
N SER A 633 -13.09 -3.36 4.19
CA SER A 633 -13.40 -3.23 2.76
C SER A 633 -13.37 -4.59 2.07
N LEU A 634 -14.20 -4.74 1.05
CA LEU A 634 -14.27 -5.93 0.21
C LEU A 634 -13.92 -5.56 -1.22
N LEU A 635 -13.14 -6.39 -1.90
CA LEU A 635 -12.98 -6.39 -3.35
C LEU A 635 -13.51 -7.71 -3.90
N ILE A 636 -14.47 -7.63 -4.80
CA ILE A 636 -15.22 -8.78 -5.33
C ILE A 636 -15.16 -8.75 -6.85
N ASN A 637 -14.97 -9.91 -7.46
CA ASN A 637 -15.14 -10.14 -8.89
C ASN A 637 -16.43 -10.93 -9.13
N THR A 638 -17.35 -10.34 -9.89
CA THR A 638 -18.66 -10.92 -10.17
C THR A 638 -18.71 -11.68 -11.49
N THR A 639 -17.65 -11.61 -12.31
CA THR A 639 -17.59 -12.26 -13.63
C THR A 639 -16.93 -13.63 -13.59
N GLN A 640 -16.14 -13.94 -12.55
CA GLN A 640 -15.52 -15.25 -12.37
C GLN A 640 -16.57 -16.29 -11.99
N LYS A 641 -16.63 -17.39 -12.75
CA LYS A 641 -17.64 -18.47 -12.59
C LYS A 641 -17.06 -19.81 -12.12
N GLU A 642 -15.76 -19.87 -11.88
CA GLU A 642 -15.07 -21.06 -11.37
C GLU A 642 -15.50 -21.39 -9.93
N ASP A 643 -15.06 -22.53 -9.38
CA ASP A 643 -15.32 -22.92 -8.00
C ASP A 643 -14.76 -21.89 -7.01
N VAL A 644 -15.61 -20.93 -6.64
CA VAL A 644 -15.25 -19.79 -5.81
C VAL A 644 -14.73 -20.21 -4.44
N GLU A 645 -15.07 -21.40 -3.96
CA GLU A 645 -14.66 -21.91 -2.65
C GLU A 645 -13.14 -22.15 -2.57
N LEU A 646 -12.49 -22.46 -3.70
CA LEU A 646 -11.04 -22.67 -3.79
C LEU A 646 -10.24 -21.38 -3.95
N ASN A 647 -10.91 -20.25 -4.25
CA ASN A 647 -10.23 -19.00 -4.53
C ASN A 647 -9.47 -18.49 -3.29
N PRO A 648 -8.20 -18.09 -3.44
CA PRO A 648 -7.45 -17.45 -2.37
C PRO A 648 -7.96 -16.02 -2.15
N VAL A 649 -8.40 -15.73 -0.94
CA VAL A 649 -8.82 -14.40 -0.47
C VAL A 649 -7.66 -13.76 0.28
N LYS A 650 -7.21 -12.58 -0.18
CA LYS A 650 -6.21 -11.77 0.53
C LYS A 650 -6.85 -11.12 1.74
N ILE A 651 -6.35 -11.40 2.93
CA ILE A 651 -6.73 -10.75 4.19
C ILE A 651 -5.64 -9.76 4.57
N GLU A 652 -5.99 -8.48 4.64
CA GLU A 652 -5.09 -7.41 5.09
C GLU A 652 -5.61 -6.79 6.38
N SER A 653 -4.96 -7.08 7.51
CA SER A 653 -5.37 -6.59 8.82
C SER A 653 -4.59 -5.34 9.21
N HIS A 654 -5.27 -4.20 9.38
CA HIS A 654 -4.68 -3.03 10.04
C HIS A 654 -4.72 -3.15 11.57
N VAL A 655 -5.40 -4.17 12.11
CA VAL A 655 -5.43 -4.45 13.54
C VAL A 655 -4.12 -5.09 13.98
N SER A 656 -3.67 -6.13 13.26
CA SER A 656 -2.42 -6.83 13.55
C SER A 656 -1.24 -6.42 12.65
N ASN A 657 -1.49 -5.65 11.59
CA ASN A 657 -0.53 -5.28 10.53
C ASN A 657 -0.04 -6.46 9.68
N ASP A 658 -0.78 -7.57 9.69
CA ASP A 658 -0.46 -8.77 8.92
C ASP A 658 -1.21 -8.80 7.58
N ILE A 659 -0.58 -9.44 6.60
CA ILE A 659 -1.23 -9.87 5.35
C ILE A 659 -1.11 -11.39 5.27
N PHE A 660 -2.21 -12.07 4.97
CA PHE A 660 -2.24 -13.51 4.79
C PHE A 660 -3.36 -13.91 3.82
N TYR A 661 -3.42 -15.18 3.44
CA TYR A 661 -4.39 -15.69 2.48
C TYR A 661 -5.18 -16.84 3.09
N LEU A 662 -6.49 -16.84 2.88
CA LEU A 662 -7.39 -17.95 3.22
C LEU A 662 -8.15 -18.37 1.98
N ARG A 663 -8.48 -19.66 1.84
CA ARG A 663 -9.46 -20.07 0.81
C ARG A 663 -10.83 -19.49 1.17
N GLN A 664 -11.59 -19.04 0.17
CA GLN A 664 -12.93 -18.48 0.39
C GLN A 664 -13.81 -19.47 1.16
N GLY A 665 -13.87 -20.73 0.73
CA GLY A 665 -14.69 -21.74 1.40
C GLY A 665 -14.26 -22.06 2.82
N TYR A 666 -12.98 -21.85 3.15
CA TYR A 666 -12.48 -22.02 4.51
C TYR A 666 -12.96 -20.89 5.44
N LEU A 667 -12.98 -19.64 4.98
CA LEU A 667 -13.51 -18.53 5.78
C LEU A 667 -15.04 -18.45 5.76
N SER A 668 -15.71 -18.94 4.71
CA SER A 668 -17.18 -18.92 4.55
C SER A 668 -17.87 -20.26 4.83
N ASP A 669 -17.17 -21.16 5.52
CA ASP A 669 -17.62 -22.50 5.85
C ASP A 669 -19.01 -22.50 6.52
N LYS A 670 -19.93 -23.25 5.92
CA LYS A 670 -21.34 -23.35 6.34
C LYS A 670 -21.53 -24.06 7.68
N MET A 671 -20.50 -24.74 8.19
CA MET A 671 -20.51 -25.28 9.55
C MET A 671 -20.65 -24.16 10.59
N PHE A 672 -20.20 -22.94 10.28
CA PHE A 672 -20.28 -21.80 11.18
C PHE A 672 -21.38 -20.82 10.74
N PRO A 673 -21.99 -20.07 11.69
CA PRO A 673 -23.11 -19.19 11.39
C PRO A 673 -22.74 -17.96 10.55
N TYR A 674 -21.44 -17.68 10.39
CA TYR A 674 -20.94 -16.54 9.64
C TYR A 674 -19.45 -16.66 9.28
N TRP A 675 -18.94 -15.70 8.52
CA TRP A 675 -17.57 -15.73 7.99
C TRP A 675 -16.51 -15.44 9.05
N ILE A 676 -15.45 -16.26 9.10
CA ILE A 676 -14.36 -16.16 10.08
C ILE A 676 -13.04 -15.84 9.36
N ILE A 677 -12.71 -14.55 9.23
CA ILE A 677 -11.57 -14.06 8.44
C ILE A 677 -10.21 -14.24 9.13
N TYR A 678 -10.19 -14.61 10.40
CA TYR A 678 -8.98 -14.95 11.18
C TYR A 678 -8.88 -16.45 11.51
N ARG A 679 -9.69 -17.29 10.85
CA ARG A 679 -9.70 -18.75 11.06
C ARG A 679 -8.31 -19.32 10.78
N ASN A 680 -7.86 -20.23 11.64
CA ASN A 680 -6.56 -20.87 11.54
C ASN A 680 -6.59 -22.25 12.22
N GLU A 681 -5.47 -22.98 12.14
CA GLU A 681 -5.33 -24.32 12.71
C GLU A 681 -5.65 -24.38 14.21
N PHE A 682 -5.28 -23.35 14.98
CA PHE A 682 -5.61 -23.28 16.40
C PHE A 682 -7.13 -23.24 16.61
N PHE A 683 -7.84 -22.40 15.85
CA PHE A 683 -9.31 -22.35 15.91
C PHE A 683 -9.93 -23.70 15.54
N ASP A 684 -9.45 -24.35 14.48
CA ASP A 684 -9.98 -25.65 14.03
C ASP A 684 -9.77 -26.76 15.07
N LYS A 685 -8.60 -26.77 15.73
CA LYS A 685 -8.27 -27.73 16.80
C LYS A 685 -9.20 -27.60 18.01
N ILE A 686 -9.60 -26.38 18.37
CA ILE A 686 -10.58 -26.19 19.46
C ILE A 686 -11.99 -26.50 18.98
N SER A 687 -12.33 -26.06 17.76
CA SER A 687 -13.62 -26.27 17.14
C SER A 687 -13.99 -27.75 17.03
N SER A 688 -13.03 -28.61 16.67
CA SER A 688 -13.25 -30.05 16.54
C SER A 688 -13.63 -30.73 17.86
N LYS A 689 -13.23 -30.16 19.00
CA LYS A 689 -13.53 -30.67 20.36
C LYS A 689 -14.89 -30.21 20.89
N LEU A 690 -15.58 -29.30 20.21
CA LEU A 690 -16.82 -28.69 20.71
C LEU A 690 -18.06 -29.21 19.99
N ASN A 691 -19.13 -29.39 20.77
CA ASN A 691 -20.50 -29.49 20.29
C ASN A 691 -21.13 -28.09 20.33
N PHE A 692 -21.37 -27.50 19.17
CA PHE A 692 -21.90 -26.14 19.01
C PHE A 692 -23.43 -26.07 19.01
N ASP A 693 -23.95 -24.85 18.93
CA ASP A 693 -25.38 -24.53 18.81
C ASP A 693 -26.28 -25.04 19.95
N ILE A 694 -25.70 -25.18 21.15
CA ILE A 694 -26.40 -25.75 22.30
C ILE A 694 -27.26 -24.74 23.08
N PHE A 695 -27.19 -23.45 22.76
CA PHE A 695 -27.89 -22.39 23.48
C PHE A 695 -28.78 -21.55 22.56
N SER A 696 -29.96 -21.20 23.06
CA SER A 696 -30.70 -20.01 22.60
C SER A 696 -30.31 -18.81 23.46
N VAL A 697 -30.48 -17.59 22.96
CA VAL A 697 -30.10 -16.36 23.70
C VAL A 697 -31.23 -15.35 23.76
N PHE A 698 -31.36 -14.72 24.91
CA PHE A 698 -32.21 -13.56 25.16
C PHE A 698 -31.39 -12.43 25.80
N ARG A 699 -31.77 -11.20 25.47
CA ARG A 699 -31.18 -10.00 26.06
C ARG A 699 -32.25 -8.93 26.18
N ASP A 700 -32.45 -8.41 27.38
CA ASP A 700 -33.41 -7.35 27.63
C ASP A 700 -32.77 -5.98 27.40
N ARG A 701 -33.37 -5.16 26.54
CA ARG A 701 -32.92 -3.77 26.30
C ARG A 701 -33.84 -2.73 26.95
N GLN A 702 -34.89 -3.17 27.64
CA GLN A 702 -35.90 -2.31 28.28
C GLN A 702 -35.38 -1.73 29.61
N ILE A 703 -34.42 -2.39 30.26
CA ILE A 703 -33.83 -1.93 31.51
C ILE A 703 -32.87 -0.77 31.25
N THR A 704 -33.18 0.40 31.83
CA THR A 704 -32.35 1.61 31.76
C THR A 704 -32.07 2.14 33.16
N ASN A 705 -31.05 3.00 33.33
CA ASN A 705 -30.71 3.59 34.63
C ASN A 705 -31.88 4.34 35.30
N LYS A 706 -32.90 4.76 34.55
CA LYS A 706 -34.07 5.48 35.09
C LYS A 706 -34.98 4.62 35.97
N ILE A 707 -34.98 3.31 35.77
CA ILE A 707 -35.86 2.37 36.50
C ILE A 707 -35.11 1.54 37.55
N LEU A 708 -33.81 1.84 37.75
CA LEU A 708 -32.94 1.17 38.71
C LEU A 708 -32.86 1.99 40.01
N SER A 709 -32.72 1.32 41.14
CA SER A 709 -32.54 1.91 42.47
C SER A 709 -31.44 1.21 43.26
N ASP A 710 -30.97 1.84 44.33
CA ASP A 710 -29.97 1.25 45.24
C ASP A 710 -30.56 0.13 46.12
N ASN A 711 -31.88 0.15 46.32
CA ASN A 711 -32.63 -0.83 47.10
C ASN A 711 -33.87 -1.27 46.30
N GLY A 712 -34.25 -2.55 46.36
CA GLY A 712 -35.45 -3.04 45.68
C GLY A 712 -35.62 -4.55 45.82
N LYS A 713 -36.77 -5.06 45.38
CA LYS A 713 -37.14 -6.48 45.56
C LYS A 713 -36.27 -7.45 44.77
N TYR A 714 -35.93 -7.10 43.52
CA TYR A 714 -35.16 -7.96 42.63
C TYR A 714 -33.82 -7.32 42.31
N ARG A 715 -32.73 -8.08 42.43
CA ARG A 715 -31.40 -7.60 42.07
C ARG A 715 -31.22 -7.67 40.55
N VAL A 716 -30.66 -6.61 39.97
CA VAL A 716 -30.34 -6.53 38.53
C VAL A 716 -28.85 -6.80 38.32
N LEU A 717 -28.55 -7.91 37.66
CA LEU A 717 -27.19 -8.34 37.32
C LEU A 717 -26.73 -7.69 36.02
N LYS A 718 -25.57 -7.04 36.11
CA LYS A 718 -24.90 -6.40 34.98
C LYS A 718 -23.58 -7.10 34.68
N SER A 719 -22.94 -6.77 33.55
CA SER A 719 -21.78 -7.49 33.04
C SER A 719 -20.63 -7.63 34.05
N ARG A 720 -20.37 -6.60 34.88
CA ARG A 720 -19.31 -6.64 35.90
C ARG A 720 -19.66 -7.51 37.11
N ASN A 721 -20.95 -7.80 37.35
CA ASN A 721 -21.37 -8.71 38.42
C ASN A 721 -21.07 -10.17 38.10
N LEU A 722 -20.85 -10.53 36.84
CA LEU A 722 -20.57 -11.92 36.48
C LEU A 722 -19.08 -12.21 36.69
N GLY A 723 -18.76 -13.28 37.42
CA GLY A 723 -17.45 -13.93 37.48
C GLY A 723 -17.49 -15.31 36.82
N ASP A 724 -16.40 -16.08 36.93
CA ASP A 724 -16.42 -17.50 36.57
C ASP A 724 -17.24 -18.28 37.61
N ASN A 725 -18.36 -18.85 37.17
CA ASN A 725 -19.29 -19.64 37.99
C ASN A 725 -19.82 -18.96 39.26
N LYS A 726 -19.69 -17.63 39.37
CA LYS A 726 -20.11 -16.85 40.54
C LYS A 726 -20.65 -15.48 40.17
N ILE A 727 -21.41 -14.91 41.11
CA ILE A 727 -21.81 -13.51 41.09
C ILE A 727 -20.94 -12.73 42.07
N VAL A 728 -20.49 -11.56 41.63
CA VAL A 728 -19.65 -10.63 42.37
C VAL A 728 -20.49 -9.43 42.81
N ASN A 729 -20.45 -9.14 44.11
CA ASN A 729 -21.06 -7.95 44.70
C ASN A 729 -20.08 -6.78 44.57
N ILE A 730 -20.59 -5.64 44.09
CA ILE A 730 -19.77 -4.46 43.83
C ILE A 730 -20.48 -3.25 44.44
N LYS A 731 -19.89 -2.72 45.52
CA LYS A 731 -20.40 -1.55 46.24
C LYS A 731 -20.53 -0.36 45.28
N GLY A 732 -21.70 0.29 45.27
CA GLY A 732 -22.00 1.43 44.40
C GLY A 732 -22.23 1.08 42.92
N TYR A 733 -22.24 -0.21 42.55
CA TYR A 733 -22.58 -0.67 41.20
C TYR A 733 -23.79 -1.60 41.21
N ASP A 734 -23.99 -2.38 42.28
CA ASP A 734 -25.19 -3.20 42.45
C ASP A 734 -26.45 -2.33 42.45
N CYS A 735 -27.46 -2.78 41.70
CA CYS A 735 -28.71 -2.06 41.51
C CYS A 735 -29.90 -3.03 41.52
N TYR A 736 -31.08 -2.50 41.82
CA TYR A 736 -32.28 -3.26 42.09
C TYR A 736 -33.49 -2.66 41.36
N ILE A 737 -34.56 -3.45 41.27
CA ILE A 737 -35.85 -3.02 40.75
C ILE A 737 -36.97 -3.68 41.56
N SER A 738 -38.05 -2.94 41.83
CA SER A 738 -39.18 -3.46 42.61
C SER A 738 -40.34 -3.96 41.74
N ASN A 739 -40.53 -3.40 40.54
CA ASN A 739 -41.59 -3.79 39.62
C ASN A 739 -41.03 -4.27 38.28
N ILE A 740 -41.24 -5.55 37.96
CA ILE A 740 -40.72 -6.21 36.75
C ILE A 740 -41.82 -6.63 35.76
N HIS A 741 -43.11 -6.40 36.06
CA HIS A 741 -44.23 -6.98 35.31
C HIS A 741 -44.28 -6.57 33.84
N LYS A 742 -43.71 -5.41 33.48
CA LYS A 742 -43.64 -4.92 32.09
C LYS A 742 -42.33 -5.28 31.37
N LEU A 743 -41.40 -5.96 32.06
CA LEU A 743 -40.09 -6.30 31.50
C LEU A 743 -40.10 -7.71 30.93
N SER A 744 -39.62 -7.84 29.70
CA SER A 744 -39.54 -9.13 29.02
C SER A 744 -38.60 -10.11 29.72
N VAL A 745 -37.59 -9.62 30.48
CA VAL A 745 -36.69 -10.47 31.27
C VAL A 745 -37.39 -11.20 32.42
N SER A 746 -38.54 -10.72 32.87
CA SER A 746 -39.27 -11.32 34.01
C SER A 746 -39.58 -12.81 33.80
N LYS A 747 -39.73 -13.25 32.54
CA LYS A 747 -39.94 -14.66 32.18
C LYS A 747 -38.77 -15.60 32.54
N PHE A 748 -37.60 -15.05 32.86
CA PHE A 748 -36.42 -15.81 33.29
C PHE A 748 -36.24 -15.81 34.81
N LEU A 749 -37.03 -15.04 35.56
CA LEU A 749 -36.94 -15.01 37.01
C LEU A 749 -37.09 -16.43 37.58
N ASN A 750 -36.15 -16.83 38.43
CA ASN A 750 -36.14 -18.15 39.08
C ASN A 750 -36.10 -19.34 38.12
N LYS A 751 -35.78 -19.11 36.83
CA LYS A 751 -35.63 -20.18 35.85
C LYS A 751 -34.33 -20.96 36.12
N LYS A 752 -34.49 -22.17 36.64
CA LYS A 752 -33.36 -23.06 36.97
C LYS A 752 -32.55 -23.36 35.69
N LYS A 753 -31.23 -23.31 35.80
CA LYS A 753 -30.24 -23.62 34.73
C LYS A 753 -30.17 -22.62 33.56
N ALA A 754 -30.78 -21.44 33.66
CA ALA A 754 -30.46 -20.34 32.74
C ALA A 754 -29.00 -19.90 32.98
N VAL A 755 -28.25 -19.68 31.91
CA VAL A 755 -26.83 -19.30 31.95
C VAL A 755 -26.70 -17.81 31.65
N LEU A 756 -25.91 -17.10 32.43
CA LEU A 756 -25.60 -15.69 32.24
C LEU A 756 -24.23 -15.53 31.62
N ILE A 757 -24.15 -14.75 30.53
CA ILE A 757 -22.91 -14.47 29.80
C ILE A 757 -22.78 -12.95 29.69
N PRO A 758 -21.64 -12.33 30.07
CA PRO A 758 -21.45 -10.91 29.88
C PRO A 758 -21.46 -10.58 28.38
N ASN A 759 -22.16 -9.52 28.03
CA ASN A 759 -22.20 -9.02 26.66
C ASN A 759 -20.97 -8.15 26.37
N LEU A 760 -20.59 -8.02 25.09
CA LEU A 760 -19.49 -7.14 24.63
C LEU A 760 -18.14 -7.41 25.32
N THR A 761 -17.75 -8.67 25.49
CA THR A 761 -16.50 -9.05 26.19
C THR A 761 -15.63 -10.04 25.41
N TYR A 762 -14.31 -9.85 25.48
CA TYR A 762 -13.29 -10.85 25.12
C TYR A 762 -12.80 -11.68 26.30
N ASN A 763 -13.36 -11.42 27.47
CA ASN A 763 -13.24 -12.25 28.64
C ASN A 763 -14.58 -12.97 28.84
N PRO A 764 -14.94 -13.92 27.96
CA PRO A 764 -16.08 -14.80 28.18
C PRO A 764 -15.91 -15.47 29.54
N ARG A 765 -17.05 -15.60 30.20
CA ARG A 765 -17.24 -16.28 31.48
C ARG A 765 -18.74 -16.48 31.62
N ALA A 766 -19.13 -17.46 32.39
CA ALA A 766 -20.53 -17.74 32.57
C ALA A 766 -20.81 -18.22 33.98
N CYS A 767 -22.05 -18.01 34.41
CA CYS A 767 -22.56 -18.58 35.64
C CYS A 767 -24.06 -18.85 35.48
N PHE A 768 -24.63 -19.67 36.35
CA PHE A 768 -26.08 -19.84 36.38
C PHE A 768 -26.77 -18.61 36.96
N LEU A 769 -27.95 -18.28 36.44
CA LEU A 769 -28.82 -17.23 36.97
C LEU A 769 -29.20 -17.58 38.43
N PRO A 770 -28.81 -16.76 39.42
CA PRO A 770 -29.22 -16.98 40.80
C PRO A 770 -30.72 -16.72 41.02
N PRO A 771 -31.32 -17.34 42.05
CA PRO A 771 -32.68 -17.02 42.47
C PRO A 771 -32.86 -15.53 42.77
N ASP A 772 -34.06 -15.02 42.54
CA ASP A 772 -34.52 -13.66 42.84
C ASP A 772 -33.68 -12.54 42.19
N THR A 773 -33.03 -12.87 41.06
CA THR A 773 -32.28 -11.93 40.24
C THR A 773 -32.78 -11.89 38.79
N ILE A 774 -32.53 -10.76 38.12
CA ILE A 774 -32.74 -10.56 36.68
C ILE A 774 -31.49 -9.95 36.05
N ALA A 775 -31.41 -9.90 34.73
CA ALA A 775 -30.26 -9.34 34.01
C ALA A 775 -30.67 -8.14 33.13
N ASP A 776 -29.79 -7.15 33.02
CA ASP A 776 -29.98 -6.02 32.09
C ASP A 776 -29.38 -6.31 30.70
N GLY A 777 -29.41 -5.31 29.82
CA GLY A 777 -28.90 -5.43 28.45
C GLY A 777 -27.39 -5.61 28.32
N SER A 778 -26.63 -5.54 29.41
CA SER A 778 -25.20 -5.83 29.45
C SER A 778 -24.89 -7.31 29.70
N VAL A 779 -25.92 -8.13 29.98
CA VAL A 779 -25.81 -9.58 30.19
C VAL A 779 -26.77 -10.30 29.25
N ALA A 780 -26.26 -11.33 28.57
CA ALA A 780 -27.08 -12.25 27.79
C ALA A 780 -27.51 -13.43 28.66
N ILE A 781 -28.78 -13.81 28.55
CA ILE A 781 -29.34 -15.00 29.18
C ILE A 781 -29.41 -16.09 28.12
N ALA A 782 -28.65 -17.16 28.32
CA ALA A 782 -28.60 -18.32 27.46
C ALA A 782 -29.39 -19.49 28.05
N GLU A 783 -30.20 -20.13 27.22
CA GLU A 783 -30.97 -21.32 27.61
C GLU A 783 -30.57 -22.51 26.77
N SER A 784 -30.33 -23.64 27.43
CA SER A 784 -29.96 -24.89 26.76
C SER A 784 -31.05 -25.35 25.80
N LYS A 785 -30.67 -25.68 24.55
CA LYS A 785 -31.57 -26.32 23.58
C LYS A 785 -31.75 -27.80 23.92
N ASN A 786 -32.92 -28.33 23.59
CA ASN A 786 -33.37 -29.73 23.71
C ASN A 786 -32.29 -30.77 24.14
N GLY A 787 -32.25 -31.09 25.45
CA GLY A 787 -31.52 -32.25 25.98
C GLY A 787 -30.10 -32.02 26.50
N TYR A 788 -29.47 -30.87 26.26
CA TYR A 788 -28.11 -30.64 26.78
C TYR A 788 -28.11 -30.32 28.28
N LYS A 789 -27.45 -31.17 29.08
CA LYS A 789 -27.18 -30.91 30.50
C LYS A 789 -25.90 -30.11 30.64
N ILE A 790 -26.04 -28.86 31.13
CA ILE A 790 -24.94 -27.93 31.39
C ILE A 790 -24.51 -28.04 32.85
N THR A 791 -23.20 -28.14 33.10
CA THR A 791 -22.57 -28.23 34.42
C THR A 791 -21.71 -27.00 34.71
N LYS A 792 -21.25 -26.84 35.96
CA LYS A 792 -20.32 -25.76 36.32
C LYS A 792 -18.97 -25.89 35.63
N ASN A 793 -18.47 -27.12 35.45
CA ASN A 793 -17.21 -27.39 34.75
C ASN A 793 -17.28 -26.93 33.29
N ASP A 794 -18.43 -27.16 32.62
CA ASP A 794 -18.68 -26.65 31.27
C ASP A 794 -18.58 -25.11 31.22
N LEU A 795 -19.15 -24.42 32.22
CA LEU A 795 -19.09 -22.95 32.30
C LEU A 795 -17.67 -22.43 32.58
N SER A 796 -16.89 -23.17 33.38
CA SER A 796 -15.49 -22.82 33.70
C SER A 796 -14.59 -22.90 32.47
N PHE A 797 -14.87 -23.80 31.53
CA PHE A 797 -14.15 -23.85 30.26
C PHE A 797 -14.20 -22.51 29.52
N TYR A 798 -15.34 -21.79 29.55
CA TYR A 798 -15.46 -20.49 28.89
C TYR A 798 -14.55 -19.41 29.48
N ALA A 799 -14.10 -19.56 30.72
CA ALA A 799 -13.18 -18.64 31.38
C ALA A 799 -11.70 -18.97 31.15
N THR A 800 -11.38 -20.07 30.47
CA THR A 800 -9.99 -20.48 30.17
C THR A 800 -9.36 -19.59 29.09
N ASP A 801 -8.03 -19.47 29.12
CA ASP A 801 -7.29 -18.72 28.09
C ASP A 801 -7.39 -19.37 26.71
N GLU A 802 -7.53 -20.71 26.66
CA GLU A 802 -7.78 -21.46 25.43
C GLU A 802 -9.10 -21.03 24.78
N PHE A 803 -10.21 -21.03 25.53
CA PHE A 803 -11.51 -20.59 25.00
C PHE A 803 -11.52 -19.09 24.68
N ARG A 804 -10.88 -18.25 25.50
CA ARG A 804 -10.77 -16.80 25.22
C ARG A 804 -10.08 -16.54 23.87
N LYS A 805 -8.97 -17.24 23.59
CA LYS A 805 -8.24 -17.13 22.33
C LYS A 805 -9.09 -17.65 21.15
N PHE A 806 -9.76 -18.79 21.32
CA PHE A 806 -10.70 -19.34 20.34
C PHE A 806 -11.84 -18.37 20.02
N TYR A 807 -12.50 -17.85 21.06
CA TYR A 807 -13.64 -16.95 20.92
C TYR A 807 -13.23 -15.60 20.31
N LYS A 808 -12.02 -15.11 20.58
CA LYS A 808 -11.48 -13.91 19.92
C LYS A 808 -11.38 -14.10 18.40
N ILE A 809 -10.93 -15.28 17.94
CA ILE A 809 -10.91 -15.63 16.51
C ILE A 809 -12.33 -15.79 15.97
N ALA A 810 -13.21 -16.51 16.70
CA ALA A 810 -14.63 -16.69 16.36
C ALA A 810 -15.35 -15.35 16.18
N ARG A 811 -14.92 -14.30 16.89
CA ARG A 811 -15.46 -12.93 16.78
C ARG A 811 -14.71 -12.05 15.78
N ASN A 812 -13.87 -12.61 14.91
CA ASN A 812 -13.04 -11.88 13.96
C ASN A 812 -12.18 -10.78 14.60
N VAL A 813 -11.72 -10.98 15.83
CA VAL A 813 -10.97 -9.97 16.59
C VAL A 813 -11.73 -8.63 16.64
N SER A 814 -13.07 -8.68 16.71
CA SER A 814 -13.93 -7.49 16.78
C SER A 814 -14.06 -6.95 18.20
N THR A 815 -13.68 -5.71 18.44
CA THR A 815 -13.62 -5.08 19.76
C THR A 815 -14.90 -4.34 20.18
N ARG A 816 -15.76 -3.98 19.21
CA ARG A 816 -17.01 -3.22 19.45
C ARG A 816 -18.24 -3.96 18.96
N SER A 817 -18.09 -4.81 17.96
CA SER A 817 -19.17 -5.55 17.32
C SER A 817 -19.41 -6.91 18.01
N MET A 818 -19.46 -6.95 19.34
CA MET A 818 -19.43 -8.19 20.16
C MET A 818 -20.76 -8.51 20.86
N ASN A 819 -21.90 -8.14 20.28
CA ASN A 819 -23.17 -8.50 20.92
C ASN A 819 -23.31 -10.03 20.95
N ILE A 820 -23.69 -10.58 22.11
CA ILE A 820 -24.13 -11.97 22.21
C ILE A 820 -25.54 -12.05 21.60
N ASP A 821 -25.58 -12.38 20.32
CA ASP A 821 -26.76 -12.63 19.50
C ASP A 821 -26.85 -14.10 19.07
N SER A 822 -27.89 -14.45 18.30
CA SER A 822 -28.17 -15.81 17.83
C SER A 822 -27.02 -16.44 17.05
N ASN A 823 -26.17 -15.65 16.40
CA ASN A 823 -25.02 -16.19 15.68
C ASN A 823 -23.82 -16.37 16.60
N SER A 824 -23.53 -15.38 17.46
CA SER A 824 -22.36 -15.43 18.33
C SER A 824 -22.47 -16.45 19.48
N ILE A 825 -23.69 -16.74 19.93
CA ILE A 825 -23.94 -17.72 21.00
C ILE A 825 -23.64 -19.14 20.53
N PHE A 826 -23.70 -19.40 19.22
CA PHE A 826 -23.33 -20.67 18.59
C PHE A 826 -22.00 -21.24 19.09
N PHE A 827 -21.01 -20.35 19.30
CA PHE A 827 -19.65 -20.73 19.69
C PHE A 827 -19.49 -21.09 21.17
N PHE A 828 -20.50 -20.83 22.01
CA PHE A 828 -20.53 -21.32 23.40
C PHE A 828 -20.98 -22.78 23.40
N GLY A 829 -20.07 -23.67 22.96
CA GLY A 829 -20.29 -25.11 22.87
C GLY A 829 -19.91 -25.87 24.14
N LEU A 830 -20.09 -27.20 24.11
CA LEU A 830 -19.62 -28.12 25.16
C LEU A 830 -18.49 -28.98 24.63
N LEU A 831 -17.53 -29.32 25.49
CA LEU A 831 -16.51 -30.31 25.13
C LEU A 831 -17.17 -31.67 24.85
N LYS A 832 -16.70 -32.34 23.79
CA LYS A 832 -17.17 -33.67 23.38
C LYS A 832 -16.74 -34.74 24.38
N GLU A 833 -15.50 -34.65 24.84
CA GLU A 833 -14.96 -35.45 25.95
C GLU A 833 -15.09 -34.61 27.22
N ARG A 834 -15.90 -35.08 28.17
CA ARG A 834 -16.24 -34.38 29.41
C ARG A 834 -15.55 -34.99 30.62
#